data_AF-A0A521ENM5-F1
#
_entry.id   AF-A0A521ENM5-F1
#
_cell.length_a   1.000
_cell.length_b   1.000
_cell.length_c   1.000
_cell.angle_alpha   90.00
_cell.angle_beta   90.00
_cell.angle_gamma   90.00
#
_symmetry.space_group_name_H-M   'P 1'
#
loop_
_entity.id
_entity.type
_entity.pdbx_description
1 polymer ?
#
loop_
_entity_poly.entity_id
_entity_poly.type
_entity_poly.pdbx_seq_one_letter_code
_entity_poly.pdbx_strand_id
1 'polypeptide(L)'
;MATEATGIDHPLLVDDFLQSRRYQLQLADAAIDDHTLVCLPTGLGKTTVSLLVTARRLHEAGGTALFLAPTKPLVQQHAEFYREAMTVPDDEIVVFTGDVKPEDRAALFADARVVIATPQVIENDLVGNRVSLRDVTHLTFDECHRATGDYAYVYIAERYHADAADPLVTGMSASPGGDIEEIETVCENLGLTNVEVMTEEDADVDEYTHDTDVRWERITLPEEVLEIRDALNEVIKDRLEKLKSLGVTNKTSPDLSQRDLNEMRGKLKRMMDNDQSDGYKGMSTHAEVMKLRRAVELVETQSVESVRRYFERQREAARSSGASKASQRMVADPKVREAMRKAESFDGLHPKFSQARILLAETLGINEGERAILFTESRDTAEALVEFLEASFDVRKFVGQGDKEGSDGMSQKQQQETLEEFKAGEFEVLVSTSVAEEGLDVPEVDLVCFYEPVPTAIRSIQRKGRTGRQAEGKVVVLMAEDTRDEAFFWISRRREKEMASQLADLKAATDDIEGAVGDDGQAGLDAFADNGGDSAAGDAETTTAVDTAATVDADDGDDDPGLTDFAAEAREGGDDEGDEETAATGDGDAEDDENAVVATAGVDDGVEVVIDQRELDSSIAKDLSTRDGLLTRLETLAVGDYVLSDRVAVERKSAADFVDSMLDSDRSMFEQVGELSRAYARPVLVVEGTNLYGQRDIDPNAIRGALASLAVDFGISVLRTEGETDTTELLATIARREQETRDREVSVHGEKTTKTRAEQQEYVVSAIADIGPVTARALLEYFGSVEDVMTAPEDDLLEVEGVGPVTAERIREVVGSAYE
;
A
#
# COMPACT_ATOMS: atom_id res chain seq x y z
N MET A 1 -17.88 28.01 -37.61
CA MET A 1 -17.38 26.92 -38.48
C MET A 1 -16.63 26.03 -37.53
N ALA A 2 -17.18 24.85 -37.21
CA ALA A 2 -16.51 23.88 -36.36
C ALA A 2 -15.28 23.37 -37.12
N THR A 3 -14.10 23.55 -36.55
CA THR A 3 -12.87 22.92 -37.00
C THR A 3 -13.07 21.42 -36.84
N GLU A 4 -13.04 20.66 -37.93
CA GLU A 4 -12.97 19.19 -37.88
C GLU A 4 -11.70 18.85 -37.09
N ALA A 5 -11.84 18.36 -35.86
CA ALA A 5 -10.72 17.90 -35.07
C ALA A 5 -10.10 16.70 -35.80
N THR A 6 -8.93 16.91 -36.38
CA THR A 6 -8.16 15.84 -37.04
C THR A 6 -7.64 14.88 -35.97
N GLY A 7 -7.87 13.57 -36.14
CA GLY A 7 -7.27 12.55 -35.29
C GLY A 7 -5.74 12.53 -35.39
N ILE A 8 -5.08 11.96 -34.38
CA ILE A 8 -3.62 11.76 -34.41
C ILE A 8 -3.31 10.52 -35.27
N ASP A 9 -2.54 10.72 -36.35
CA ASP A 9 -2.10 9.63 -37.24
C ASP A 9 -0.75 9.06 -36.77
N HIS A 10 -0.74 7.80 -36.33
CA HIS A 10 0.48 7.09 -35.93
C HIS A 10 0.32 5.57 -36.13
N PRO A 11 1.34 4.84 -36.66
CA PRO A 11 1.22 3.42 -37.01
C PRO A 11 0.88 2.45 -35.87
N LEU A 12 1.10 2.84 -34.62
CA LEU A 12 0.79 2.04 -33.43
C LEU A 12 -0.45 2.53 -32.66
N LEU A 13 -1.16 3.55 -33.18
CA LEU A 13 -2.37 4.08 -32.56
C LEU A 13 -3.58 3.72 -33.43
N VAL A 14 -4.72 3.51 -32.77
CA VAL A 14 -5.99 3.31 -33.45
C VAL A 14 -6.43 4.63 -34.09
N ASP A 15 -6.74 4.58 -35.40
CA ASP A 15 -7.19 5.73 -36.17
C ASP A 15 -8.37 6.45 -35.49
N ASP A 16 -8.29 7.78 -35.43
CA ASP A 16 -9.31 8.67 -34.86
C ASP A 16 -9.67 8.45 -33.37
N PHE A 17 -8.94 7.58 -32.64
CA PHE A 17 -9.18 7.38 -31.20
C PHE A 17 -8.77 8.61 -30.38
N LEU A 18 -7.60 9.18 -30.67
CA LEU A 18 -7.11 10.39 -30.00
C LEU A 18 -7.40 11.64 -30.82
N GLN A 19 -7.97 12.65 -30.16
CA GLN A 19 -8.09 13.99 -30.73
C GLN A 19 -6.74 14.70 -30.70
N SER A 20 -6.38 15.36 -31.81
CA SER A 20 -5.17 16.17 -31.88
C SER A 20 -5.30 17.43 -31.00
N ARG A 21 -4.69 17.41 -29.81
CA ARG A 21 -4.54 18.59 -28.94
C ARG A 21 -3.11 19.10 -29.00
N ARG A 22 -2.93 20.37 -29.35
CA ARG A 22 -1.62 20.96 -29.58
C ARG A 22 -0.71 20.92 -28.35
N TYR A 23 -1.24 21.21 -27.17
CA TYR A 23 -0.47 21.16 -25.93
C TYR A 23 0.02 19.73 -25.60
N GLN A 24 -0.78 18.69 -25.89
CA GLN A 24 -0.37 17.30 -25.67
C GLN A 24 0.75 16.88 -26.63
N LEU A 25 0.68 17.32 -27.88
CA LEU A 25 1.74 17.08 -28.87
C LEU A 25 3.04 17.78 -28.49
N GLN A 26 2.96 19.04 -28.04
CA GLN A 26 4.14 19.78 -27.57
C GLN A 26 4.82 19.08 -26.40
N LEU A 27 4.05 18.64 -25.40
CA LEU A 27 4.58 17.92 -24.25
C LEU A 27 5.18 16.56 -24.64
N ALA A 28 4.55 15.85 -25.57
CA ALA A 28 5.07 14.57 -26.07
C ALA A 28 6.35 14.76 -26.90
N ASP A 29 6.46 15.85 -27.67
CA ASP A 29 7.68 16.19 -28.42
C ASP A 29 8.84 16.59 -27.48
N ALA A 30 8.57 17.25 -26.36
CA ALA A 30 9.61 17.49 -25.35
C ALA A 30 10.04 16.17 -24.67
N ALA A 31 9.08 15.34 -24.27
CA ALA A 31 9.34 14.10 -23.55
C ALA A 31 9.92 12.95 -24.41
N ILE A 32 9.88 13.04 -25.75
CA ILE A 32 10.57 12.09 -26.63
C ILE A 32 12.06 12.45 -26.81
N ASP A 33 12.41 13.73 -26.67
CA ASP A 33 13.77 14.22 -26.92
C ASP A 33 14.68 14.09 -25.68
N ASP A 34 14.13 14.13 -24.47
CA ASP A 34 14.90 14.03 -23.21
C ASP A 34 14.08 13.50 -22.01
N HIS A 35 14.76 13.14 -20.91
CA HIS A 35 14.12 12.68 -19.67
C HIS A 35 13.29 13.81 -19.04
N THR A 36 11.96 13.74 -19.14
CA THR A 36 11.10 14.90 -18.91
C THR A 36 10.09 14.69 -17.80
N LEU A 37 10.01 15.65 -16.88
CA LEU A 37 8.90 15.83 -15.95
C LEU A 37 7.77 16.60 -16.65
N VAL A 38 6.64 15.94 -16.88
CA VAL A 38 5.43 16.56 -17.43
C VAL A 38 4.48 16.92 -16.29
N CYS A 39 4.36 18.23 -16.05
CA CYS A 39 3.44 18.82 -15.10
C CYS A 39 2.18 19.34 -15.81
N LEU A 40 1.08 18.62 -15.62
CA LEU A 40 -0.21 18.91 -16.23
C LEU A 40 -1.33 18.82 -15.18
N PRO A 41 -2.19 19.84 -15.05
CA PRO A 41 -3.43 19.71 -14.31
C PRO A 41 -4.15 18.42 -14.66
N THR A 42 -4.70 17.80 -13.63
CA THR A 42 -5.50 16.60 -13.77
C THR A 42 -6.72 16.89 -14.64
N GLY A 43 -7.03 15.99 -15.58
CA GLY A 43 -8.03 16.28 -16.60
C GLY A 43 -7.47 16.47 -18.01
N LEU A 44 -6.23 16.91 -18.12
CA LEU A 44 -5.70 17.36 -19.41
C LEU A 44 -5.05 16.26 -20.26
N GLY A 45 -5.14 15.00 -19.83
CA GLY A 45 -4.66 13.84 -20.58
C GLY A 45 -3.17 13.55 -20.41
N LYS A 46 -2.68 13.49 -19.17
CA LYS A 46 -1.31 13.01 -18.83
C LYS A 46 -1.02 11.65 -19.47
N THR A 47 -1.94 10.69 -19.30
CA THR A 47 -1.84 9.36 -19.91
C THR A 47 -1.77 9.42 -21.44
N THR A 48 -2.45 10.38 -22.07
CA THR A 48 -2.36 10.60 -23.52
C THR A 48 -0.95 11.04 -23.93
N VAL A 49 -0.31 11.94 -23.18
CA VAL A 49 1.08 12.35 -23.43
C VAL A 49 2.02 11.15 -23.33
N SER A 50 1.94 10.38 -22.24
CA SER A 50 2.77 9.16 -22.09
C SER A 50 2.52 8.13 -23.21
N LEU A 51 1.27 7.95 -23.62
CA LEU A 51 0.91 7.06 -24.74
C LEU A 51 1.57 7.52 -26.06
N LEU A 52 1.57 8.82 -26.34
CA LEU A 52 2.19 9.38 -27.55
C LEU A 52 3.71 9.14 -27.55
N VAL A 53 4.39 9.40 -26.43
CA VAL A 53 5.82 9.11 -26.26
C VAL A 53 6.09 7.61 -26.43
N THR A 54 5.28 6.77 -25.76
CA THR A 54 5.39 5.31 -25.82
C THR A 54 5.23 4.78 -27.24
N ALA A 55 4.20 5.22 -27.96
CA ALA A 55 3.92 4.77 -29.32
C ALA A 55 5.06 5.15 -30.26
N ARG A 56 5.57 6.39 -30.18
CA ARG A 56 6.69 6.86 -30.99
C ARG A 56 7.98 6.09 -30.67
N ARG A 57 8.30 5.92 -29.40
CA ARG A 57 9.50 5.21 -28.94
C ARG A 57 9.48 3.73 -29.35
N LEU A 58 8.36 3.04 -29.16
CA LEU A 58 8.19 1.65 -29.61
C LEU A 58 8.25 1.49 -31.13
N HIS A 59 7.82 2.51 -31.89
CA HIS A 59 7.91 2.48 -33.35
C HIS A 59 9.35 2.71 -33.85
N GLU A 60 10.09 3.61 -33.20
CA GLU A 60 11.45 3.99 -33.60
C GLU A 60 12.52 3.02 -33.09
N ALA A 61 12.46 2.63 -31.81
CA ALA A 61 13.47 1.83 -31.12
C ALA A 61 13.06 0.35 -30.94
N GLY A 62 11.76 0.03 -30.93
CA GLY A 62 11.26 -1.29 -30.55
C GLY A 62 11.36 -1.52 -29.03
N GLY A 63 11.48 -2.80 -28.63
CA GLY A 63 11.59 -3.19 -27.23
C GLY A 63 10.25 -3.11 -26.48
N THR A 64 10.35 -2.87 -25.18
CA THR A 64 9.21 -2.87 -24.24
C THR A 64 9.06 -1.48 -23.60
N ALA A 65 7.82 -1.04 -23.41
CA ALA A 65 7.52 0.14 -22.60
C ALA A 65 7.01 -0.28 -21.22
N LEU A 66 7.50 0.36 -20.17
CA LEU A 66 7.09 0.12 -18.79
C LEU A 66 6.36 1.35 -18.24
N PHE A 67 5.13 1.17 -17.76
CA PHE A 67 4.31 2.20 -17.14
C PHE A 67 4.03 1.83 -15.69
N LEU A 68 4.41 2.69 -14.75
CA LEU A 68 4.24 2.46 -13.32
C LEU A 68 3.16 3.37 -12.74
N ALA A 69 2.17 2.79 -12.06
CA ALA A 69 1.13 3.53 -11.36
C ALA A 69 0.99 3.08 -9.89
N PRO A 70 0.67 3.98 -8.94
CA PRO A 70 0.75 3.65 -7.51
C PRO A 70 -0.25 2.60 -7.01
N THR A 71 -1.39 2.41 -7.68
CA THR A 71 -2.48 1.55 -7.18
C THR A 71 -2.96 0.57 -8.25
N LYS A 72 -3.44 -0.61 -7.83
CA LYS A 72 -3.97 -1.64 -8.74
C LYS A 72 -5.07 -1.12 -9.67
N PRO A 73 -6.04 -0.30 -9.21
CA PRO A 73 -7.08 0.22 -10.10
C PRO A 73 -6.55 1.18 -11.16
N LEU A 74 -5.57 2.04 -10.83
CA LEU A 74 -4.93 2.91 -11.82
C LEU A 74 -4.20 2.11 -12.89
N VAL A 75 -3.50 1.05 -12.49
CA VAL A 75 -2.84 0.11 -13.41
C VAL A 75 -3.85 -0.50 -14.38
N GLN A 76 -5.00 -0.98 -13.89
CA GLN A 76 -6.06 -1.55 -14.74
C GLN A 76 -6.65 -0.50 -15.69
N GLN A 77 -6.95 0.69 -15.18
CA GLN A 77 -7.49 1.81 -15.97
C GLN A 77 -6.55 2.21 -17.11
N HIS A 78 -5.25 2.35 -16.83
CA HIS A 78 -4.27 2.69 -17.86
C HIS A 78 -4.10 1.55 -18.87
N ALA A 79 -4.17 0.30 -18.45
CA ALA A 79 -4.08 -0.85 -19.35
C ALA A 79 -5.27 -0.96 -20.30
N GLU A 80 -6.49 -0.73 -19.82
CA GLU A 80 -7.68 -0.64 -20.67
C GLU A 80 -7.54 0.50 -21.68
N PHE A 81 -7.12 1.69 -21.24
CA PHE A 81 -6.88 2.82 -22.14
C PHE A 81 -5.83 2.50 -23.21
N TYR A 82 -4.70 1.87 -22.84
CA TYR A 82 -3.66 1.49 -23.82
C TYR A 82 -4.16 0.44 -24.82
N ARG A 83 -4.94 -0.55 -24.38
CA ARG A 83 -5.52 -1.58 -25.28
C ARG A 83 -6.51 -0.98 -26.26
N GLU A 84 -7.34 -0.04 -25.82
CA GLU A 84 -8.27 0.65 -26.72
C GLU A 84 -7.57 1.60 -27.69
N ALA A 85 -6.49 2.26 -27.25
CA ALA A 85 -5.82 3.30 -28.01
C ALA A 85 -4.73 2.79 -28.96
N MET A 86 -4.13 1.63 -28.69
CA MET A 86 -3.03 1.08 -29.48
C MET A 86 -3.47 -0.03 -30.42
N THR A 87 -2.75 -0.21 -31.53
CA THR A 87 -2.93 -1.37 -32.42
C THR A 87 -2.10 -2.59 -31.99
N VAL A 88 -1.51 -2.54 -30.79
CA VAL A 88 -0.73 -3.64 -30.20
C VAL A 88 -1.72 -4.72 -29.73
N PRO A 89 -1.47 -6.02 -29.97
CA PRO A 89 -2.33 -7.08 -29.47
C PRO A 89 -2.51 -7.01 -27.95
N ASP A 90 -3.73 -7.25 -27.47
CA ASP A 90 -4.07 -7.14 -26.05
C ASP A 90 -3.21 -8.04 -25.15
N ASP A 91 -2.76 -9.18 -25.67
CA ASP A 91 -1.89 -10.14 -24.98
C ASP A 91 -0.43 -9.65 -24.85
N GLU A 92 -0.01 -8.70 -25.68
CA GLU A 92 1.30 -8.03 -25.58
C GLU A 92 1.26 -6.79 -24.67
N ILE A 93 0.07 -6.41 -24.16
CA ILE A 93 -0.14 -5.36 -23.14
C ILE A 93 -0.44 -6.04 -21.80
N VAL A 94 0.61 -6.25 -21.00
CA VAL A 94 0.58 -7.07 -19.80
C VAL A 94 0.39 -6.21 -18.54
N VAL A 95 -0.38 -6.73 -17.57
CA VAL A 95 -0.69 -6.05 -16.30
C VAL A 95 -0.11 -6.81 -15.11
N PHE A 96 0.69 -6.13 -14.29
CA PHE A 96 1.28 -6.69 -13.07
C PHE A 96 0.81 -5.94 -11.80
N THR A 97 -0.21 -6.51 -11.14
CA THR A 97 -0.80 -6.02 -9.88
C THR A 97 -0.55 -6.95 -8.68
N GLY A 98 0.39 -7.91 -8.81
CA GLY A 98 0.69 -8.91 -7.78
C GLY A 98 -0.25 -10.13 -7.78
N ASP A 99 -1.28 -10.13 -8.65
CA ASP A 99 -2.22 -11.25 -8.79
C ASP A 99 -1.66 -12.33 -9.75
N VAL A 100 -0.69 -11.97 -10.60
CA VAL A 100 0.06 -12.89 -11.47
C VAL A 100 1.18 -13.54 -10.66
N LYS A 101 1.31 -14.87 -10.72
CA LYS A 101 2.35 -15.61 -9.99
C LYS A 101 3.76 -15.19 -10.44
N PRO A 102 4.75 -15.10 -9.52
CA PRO A 102 6.11 -14.68 -9.87
C PRO A 102 6.78 -15.50 -10.98
N GLU A 103 6.51 -16.80 -11.03
CA GLU A 103 7.09 -17.73 -12.02
C GLU A 103 6.64 -17.41 -13.46
N ASP A 104 5.41 -16.93 -13.63
CA ASP A 104 4.83 -16.62 -14.95
C ASP A 104 5.28 -15.24 -15.45
N ARG A 105 5.62 -14.31 -14.52
CA ARG A 105 5.90 -12.90 -14.87
C ARG A 105 7.13 -12.73 -15.74
N ALA A 106 8.17 -13.54 -15.57
CA ALA A 106 9.39 -13.44 -16.37
C ALA A 106 9.13 -13.69 -17.87
N ALA A 107 8.37 -14.74 -18.18
CA ALA A 107 7.99 -15.07 -19.56
C ALA A 107 7.06 -13.99 -20.13
N LEU A 108 6.04 -13.58 -19.38
CA LEU A 108 5.10 -12.54 -19.81
C LEU A 108 5.79 -11.20 -20.05
N PHE A 109 6.77 -10.82 -19.22
CA PHE A 109 7.53 -9.58 -19.42
C PHE A 109 8.38 -9.63 -20.68
N ALA A 110 9.00 -10.78 -20.97
CA ALA A 110 9.85 -10.95 -22.15
C ALA A 110 9.07 -10.87 -23.47
N ASP A 111 7.83 -11.34 -23.48
CA ASP A 111 6.96 -11.30 -24.67
C ASP A 111 6.15 -9.99 -24.78
N ALA A 112 6.14 -9.15 -23.75
CA ALA A 112 5.36 -7.92 -23.71
C ALA A 112 5.97 -6.78 -24.54
N ARG A 113 5.10 -6.01 -25.20
CA ARG A 113 5.45 -4.70 -25.78
C ARG A 113 5.14 -3.55 -24.84
N VAL A 114 4.13 -3.70 -24.00
CA VAL A 114 3.79 -2.74 -22.95
C VAL A 114 3.53 -3.50 -21.66
N VAL A 115 4.18 -3.08 -20.58
CA VAL A 115 3.95 -3.59 -19.24
C VAL A 115 3.42 -2.43 -18.38
N ILE A 116 2.25 -2.62 -17.77
CA ILE A 116 1.67 -1.66 -16.84
C ILE A 116 1.59 -2.31 -15.46
N ALA A 117 2.23 -1.70 -14.47
CA ALA A 117 2.48 -2.37 -13.19
C ALA A 117 2.42 -1.44 -11.98
N THR A 118 2.14 -2.02 -10.81
CA THR A 118 2.41 -1.36 -9.53
C THR A 118 3.91 -1.42 -9.23
N PRO A 119 4.53 -0.35 -8.70
CA PRO A 119 5.98 -0.28 -8.56
C PRO A 119 6.56 -1.38 -7.67
N GLN A 120 5.88 -1.77 -6.60
CA GLN A 120 6.36 -2.82 -5.70
C GLN A 120 6.55 -4.17 -6.41
N VAL A 121 5.71 -4.47 -7.41
CA VAL A 121 5.84 -5.74 -8.15
C VAL A 121 7.11 -5.74 -9.00
N ILE A 122 7.37 -4.63 -9.68
CA ILE A 122 8.57 -4.47 -10.51
C ILE A 122 9.82 -4.42 -9.64
N GLU A 123 9.81 -3.65 -8.55
CA GLU A 123 10.91 -3.62 -7.58
C GLU A 123 11.26 -5.03 -7.09
N ASN A 124 10.27 -5.81 -6.67
CA ASN A 124 10.49 -7.18 -6.20
C ASN A 124 11.05 -8.09 -7.29
N ASP A 125 10.61 -7.92 -8.54
CA ASP A 125 11.11 -8.72 -9.66
C ASP A 125 12.53 -8.31 -10.09
N LEU A 126 12.91 -7.04 -9.93
CA LEU A 126 14.28 -6.58 -10.12
C LEU A 126 15.20 -7.07 -9.01
N VAL A 127 14.80 -6.92 -7.75
CA VAL A 127 15.55 -7.45 -6.59
C VAL A 127 15.68 -8.97 -6.69
N GLY A 128 14.66 -9.67 -7.20
CA GLY A 128 14.72 -11.11 -7.42
C GLY A 128 15.40 -11.57 -8.72
N ASN A 129 15.95 -10.65 -9.52
CA ASN A 129 16.53 -10.90 -10.85
C ASN A 129 15.60 -11.71 -11.78
N ARG A 130 14.28 -11.51 -11.70
CA ARG A 130 13.27 -12.19 -12.52
C ARG A 130 13.00 -11.48 -13.84
N VAL A 131 13.12 -10.16 -13.86
CA VAL A 131 12.92 -9.33 -15.06
C VAL A 131 14.16 -8.49 -15.33
N SER A 132 14.37 -8.12 -16.59
CA SER A 132 15.48 -7.26 -17.01
C SER A 132 14.95 -5.96 -17.62
N LEU A 133 15.55 -4.84 -17.24
CA LEU A 133 15.23 -3.52 -17.82
C LEU A 133 16.00 -3.23 -19.11
N ARG A 134 16.89 -4.12 -19.54
CA ARG A 134 17.80 -3.90 -20.66
C ARG A 134 17.09 -3.47 -21.95
N ASP A 135 15.97 -4.13 -22.26
CA ASP A 135 15.19 -3.91 -23.49
C ASP A 135 14.00 -2.95 -23.28
N VAL A 136 13.90 -2.33 -22.10
CA VAL A 136 12.87 -1.34 -21.81
C VAL A 136 13.29 0.02 -22.40
N THR A 137 12.59 0.49 -23.43
CA THR A 137 12.95 1.69 -24.20
C THR A 137 12.24 2.96 -23.76
N HIS A 138 11.19 2.83 -22.93
CA HIS A 138 10.47 3.93 -22.31
C HIS A 138 9.96 3.52 -20.93
N LEU A 139 10.23 4.34 -19.91
CA LEU A 139 9.72 4.18 -18.55
C LEU A 139 8.87 5.41 -18.17
N THR A 140 7.59 5.18 -17.87
CA THR A 140 6.69 6.21 -17.34
C THR A 140 6.44 6.03 -15.86
N PHE A 141 6.59 7.12 -15.09
CA PHE A 141 6.19 7.20 -13.67
C PHE A 141 4.93 8.06 -13.54
N ASP A 142 3.77 7.46 -13.28
CA ASP A 142 2.55 8.20 -12.95
C ASP A 142 2.54 8.65 -11.48
N GLU A 143 2.00 9.83 -11.21
CA GLU A 143 2.06 10.49 -9.89
C GLU A 143 3.49 10.51 -9.31
N CYS A 144 4.44 10.95 -10.13
CA CYS A 144 5.88 10.86 -9.87
C CYS A 144 6.36 11.67 -8.66
N HIS A 145 5.54 12.58 -8.12
CA HIS A 145 5.81 13.29 -6.85
C HIS A 145 6.00 12.35 -5.64
N ARG A 146 5.65 11.07 -5.78
CA ARG A 146 5.92 10.01 -4.78
C ARG A 146 7.36 9.51 -4.79
N ALA A 147 8.19 9.88 -5.76
CA ALA A 147 9.56 9.44 -5.88
C ALA A 147 10.50 10.13 -4.88
N THR A 148 10.23 9.95 -3.60
CA THR A 148 11.01 10.49 -2.48
C THR A 148 11.26 9.40 -1.43
N GLY A 149 12.34 9.56 -0.65
CA GLY A 149 12.72 8.60 0.38
C GLY A 149 12.90 7.17 -0.17
N ASP A 150 12.36 6.19 0.54
CA ASP A 150 12.51 4.76 0.22
C ASP A 150 11.42 4.23 -0.75
N TYR A 151 10.69 5.12 -1.42
CA TYR A 151 9.63 4.71 -2.34
C TYR A 151 10.20 3.96 -3.55
N ALA A 152 9.52 2.90 -3.97
CA ALA A 152 9.99 1.98 -5.01
C ALA A 152 10.35 2.65 -6.36
N TYR A 153 9.78 3.81 -6.69
CA TYR A 153 10.16 4.56 -7.89
C TYR A 153 11.64 4.95 -7.90
N VAL A 154 12.21 5.34 -6.76
CA VAL A 154 13.60 5.78 -6.65
C VAL A 154 14.54 4.63 -7.05
N TYR A 155 14.34 3.45 -6.44
CA TYR A 155 15.12 2.25 -6.77
C TYR A 155 14.94 1.81 -8.23
N ILE A 156 13.71 1.81 -8.75
CA ILE A 156 13.46 1.41 -10.14
C ILE A 156 14.11 2.38 -11.13
N ALA A 157 14.06 3.69 -10.87
CA ALA A 157 14.72 4.69 -11.72
C ALA A 157 16.25 4.51 -11.72
N GLU A 158 16.85 4.32 -10.54
CA GLU A 158 18.29 4.02 -10.42
C GLU A 158 18.68 2.79 -11.25
N ARG A 159 17.94 1.67 -11.10
CA ARG A 159 18.16 0.45 -11.88
C ARG A 159 17.94 0.67 -13.37
N TYR A 160 16.93 1.43 -13.76
CA TYR A 160 16.63 1.69 -15.16
C TYR A 160 17.75 2.44 -15.88
N HIS A 161 18.25 3.52 -15.27
CA HIS A 161 19.39 4.28 -15.82
C HIS A 161 20.68 3.46 -15.88
N ALA A 162 20.87 2.52 -14.95
CA ALA A 162 22.04 1.64 -14.94
C ALA A 162 21.96 0.50 -15.96
N ASP A 163 20.78 -0.12 -16.13
CA ASP A 163 20.63 -1.40 -16.83
C ASP A 163 20.11 -1.27 -18.27
N ALA A 164 19.29 -0.25 -18.56
CA ALA A 164 18.63 -0.10 -19.86
C ALA A 164 19.64 0.27 -20.96
N ALA A 165 19.46 -0.31 -22.16
CA ALA A 165 20.36 -0.04 -23.29
C ALA A 165 20.16 1.35 -23.92
N ASP A 166 18.93 1.87 -23.87
CA ASP A 166 18.52 3.15 -24.46
C ASP A 166 17.42 3.81 -23.59
N PRO A 167 17.77 4.30 -22.38
CA PRO A 167 16.80 4.76 -21.40
C PRO A 167 16.08 6.05 -21.85
N LEU A 168 14.76 6.11 -21.63
CA LEU A 168 13.96 7.34 -21.74
C LEU A 168 12.92 7.34 -20.62
N VAL A 169 12.84 8.44 -19.87
CA VAL A 169 11.98 8.53 -18.68
C VAL A 169 10.99 9.68 -18.84
N THR A 170 9.71 9.39 -18.62
CA THR A 170 8.66 10.40 -18.50
C THR A 170 8.07 10.36 -17.09
N GLY A 171 8.30 11.41 -16.30
CA GLY A 171 7.61 11.61 -15.03
C GLY A 171 6.30 12.36 -15.27
N MET A 172 5.19 11.92 -14.69
CA MET A 172 3.91 12.61 -14.82
C MET A 172 3.39 13.02 -13.43
N SER A 173 3.10 14.30 -13.26
CA SER A 173 2.42 14.79 -12.06
C SER A 173 1.42 15.88 -12.37
N ALA A 174 0.38 15.98 -11.55
CA ALA A 174 -0.51 17.15 -11.55
C ALA A 174 -0.11 18.21 -10.52
N SER A 175 0.78 17.83 -9.61
CA SER A 175 1.33 18.68 -8.56
C SER A 175 2.73 18.15 -8.31
N PRO A 176 3.78 18.83 -8.74
CA PRO A 176 5.13 18.27 -8.67
C PRO A 176 5.68 18.08 -7.23
N GLY A 177 4.91 18.43 -6.20
CA GLY A 177 5.35 18.38 -4.80
C GLY A 177 5.85 19.77 -4.41
N GLY A 178 5.47 20.20 -3.21
CA GLY A 178 5.89 21.41 -2.48
C GLY A 178 6.58 22.55 -3.24
N ASP A 179 7.54 23.16 -2.55
CA ASP A 179 8.40 24.21 -3.08
C ASP A 179 9.41 23.61 -4.08
N ILE A 180 10.11 24.46 -4.84
CA ILE A 180 11.04 24.07 -5.92
C ILE A 180 12.01 22.94 -5.51
N GLU A 181 12.46 22.92 -4.25
CA GLU A 181 13.38 21.89 -3.70
C GLU A 181 12.80 20.46 -3.74
N GLU A 182 11.49 20.29 -3.54
CA GLU A 182 10.85 18.97 -3.63
C GLU A 182 10.81 18.45 -5.06
N ILE A 183 10.59 19.36 -6.01
CA ILE A 183 10.58 19.06 -7.45
C ILE A 183 11.98 18.66 -7.91
N GLU A 184 13.00 19.39 -7.46
CA GLU A 184 14.41 19.05 -7.70
C GLU A 184 14.72 17.66 -7.17
N THR A 185 14.30 17.35 -5.93
CA THR A 185 14.49 16.02 -5.33
C THR A 185 13.84 14.92 -6.18
N VAL A 186 12.62 15.13 -6.67
CA VAL A 186 11.93 14.17 -7.55
C VAL A 186 12.64 14.02 -8.89
N CYS A 187 13.09 15.13 -9.50
CA CYS A 187 13.84 15.10 -10.75
C CYS A 187 15.18 14.36 -10.59
N GLU A 188 15.92 14.63 -9.51
CA GLU A 188 17.18 13.94 -9.18
C GLU A 188 16.95 12.43 -9.01
N ASN A 189 15.96 12.04 -8.20
CA ASN A 189 15.66 10.64 -7.92
C ASN A 189 15.22 9.86 -9.17
N LEU A 190 14.54 10.51 -10.11
CA LEU A 190 14.07 9.89 -11.35
C LEU A 190 15.04 10.06 -12.53
N GLY A 191 16.09 10.86 -12.37
CA GLY A 191 17.02 11.24 -13.44
C GLY A 191 16.36 12.05 -14.56
N LEU A 192 15.47 12.98 -14.21
CA LEU A 192 14.81 13.89 -15.14
C LEU A 192 15.69 15.13 -15.37
N THR A 193 15.87 15.50 -16.62
CA THR A 193 16.72 16.61 -17.07
C THR A 193 15.93 17.79 -17.63
N ASN A 194 14.67 17.57 -18.00
CA ASN A 194 13.74 18.59 -18.49
C ASN A 194 12.46 18.65 -17.64
N VAL A 195 11.86 19.83 -17.54
CA VAL A 195 10.58 20.06 -16.83
C VAL A 195 9.66 20.87 -17.73
N GLU A 196 8.54 20.27 -18.09
CA GLU A 196 7.52 20.88 -18.93
C GLU A 196 6.25 21.13 -18.12
N VAL A 197 5.78 22.38 -18.09
CA VAL A 197 4.62 22.80 -17.30
C VAL A 197 3.56 23.41 -18.19
N MET A 198 2.34 22.90 -18.09
CA MET A 198 1.15 23.50 -18.70
C MET A 198 0.16 23.87 -17.60
N THR A 199 -0.46 25.04 -17.70
CA THR A 199 -1.50 25.51 -16.76
C THR A 199 -2.84 25.68 -17.46
N GLU A 200 -3.91 25.84 -16.70
CA GLU A 200 -5.25 26.08 -17.26
C GLU A 200 -5.36 27.42 -17.99
N GLU A 201 -4.46 28.36 -17.67
CA GLU A 201 -4.40 29.68 -18.31
C GLU A 201 -3.73 29.66 -19.69
N ASP A 202 -3.16 28.52 -20.11
CA ASP A 202 -2.60 28.36 -21.44
C ASP A 202 -3.69 28.40 -22.51
N ALA A 203 -3.48 29.23 -23.54
CA ALA A 203 -4.49 29.54 -24.55
C ALA A 203 -5.05 28.32 -25.30
N ASP A 204 -4.25 27.25 -25.42
CA ASP A 204 -4.63 25.99 -26.08
C ASP A 204 -5.19 24.95 -25.09
N VAL A 205 -5.20 25.24 -23.77
CA VAL A 205 -5.72 24.38 -22.68
C VAL A 205 -7.13 24.83 -22.27
N ASP A 206 -7.36 26.15 -22.14
CA ASP A 206 -8.66 26.76 -21.79
C ASP A 206 -9.80 26.30 -22.73
N GLU A 207 -9.50 26.05 -24.00
CA GLU A 207 -10.47 25.56 -24.99
C GLU A 207 -11.03 24.15 -24.67
N TYR A 208 -10.34 23.37 -23.85
CA TYR A 208 -10.66 21.97 -23.54
C TYR A 208 -10.94 21.71 -22.05
N THR A 209 -10.81 22.72 -21.19
CA THR A 209 -11.16 22.63 -19.77
C THR A 209 -12.61 23.04 -19.55
N HIS A 210 -13.44 22.13 -19.05
CA HIS A 210 -14.73 22.47 -18.46
C HIS A 210 -14.58 22.56 -16.95
N ASP A 211 -14.82 23.75 -16.38
CA ASP A 211 -14.88 23.93 -14.94
C ASP A 211 -16.01 23.09 -14.34
N THR A 212 -15.64 22.06 -13.58
CA THR A 212 -16.60 21.38 -12.71
C THR A 212 -16.77 22.22 -11.45
N ASP A 213 -17.71 23.16 -11.48
CA ASP A 213 -18.05 24.01 -10.33
C ASP A 213 -18.51 23.14 -9.15
N VAL A 214 -17.65 22.96 -8.15
CA VAL A 214 -18.01 22.30 -6.89
C VAL A 214 -18.84 23.25 -6.04
N ARG A 215 -20.14 22.97 -5.92
CA ARG A 215 -21.06 23.76 -5.11
C ARG A 215 -21.05 23.28 -3.66
N TRP A 216 -20.60 24.13 -2.76
CA TRP A 216 -20.64 23.88 -1.32
C TRP A 216 -21.98 24.33 -0.73
N GLU A 217 -22.76 23.39 -0.23
CA GLU A 217 -24.04 23.62 0.45
C GLU A 217 -23.84 23.70 1.95
N ARG A 218 -24.06 24.89 2.50
CA ARG A 218 -23.93 25.15 3.94
C ARG A 218 -25.17 24.69 4.68
N ILE A 219 -24.95 23.96 5.76
CA ILE A 219 -26.00 23.38 6.57
C ILE A 219 -25.83 23.85 8.01
N THR A 220 -26.81 24.61 8.49
CA THR A 220 -26.87 25.01 9.88
C THR A 220 -27.43 23.87 10.73
N LEU A 221 -26.72 23.50 11.80
CA LEU A 221 -27.15 22.44 12.70
C LEU A 221 -28.24 22.92 13.68
N PRO A 222 -29.25 22.08 14.03
CA PRO A 222 -30.24 22.40 15.05
C PRO A 222 -29.63 22.56 16.43
N GLU A 223 -30.26 23.36 17.29
CA GLU A 223 -29.80 23.62 18.67
C GLU A 223 -29.68 22.31 19.48
N GLU A 224 -30.58 21.36 19.27
CA GLU A 224 -30.56 20.05 19.94
C GLU A 224 -29.32 19.22 19.58
N VAL A 225 -28.82 19.33 18.35
CA VAL A 225 -27.60 18.65 17.88
C VAL A 225 -26.37 19.33 18.49
N LEU A 226 -26.34 20.66 18.48
CA LEU A 226 -25.28 21.46 19.08
C LEU A 226 -25.19 21.20 20.60
N GLU A 227 -26.32 21.03 21.27
CA GLU A 227 -26.37 20.69 22.69
C GLU A 227 -25.75 19.32 23.03
N ILE A 228 -25.87 18.32 22.13
CA ILE A 228 -25.22 17.02 22.29
C ILE A 228 -23.71 17.18 22.10
N ARG A 229 -23.30 17.86 21.03
CA ARG A 229 -21.90 18.18 20.72
C ARG A 229 -21.22 18.90 21.88
N ASP A 230 -21.82 19.97 22.39
CA ASP A 230 -21.24 20.83 23.40
C ASP A 230 -21.02 20.08 24.73
N ALA A 231 -21.96 19.20 25.10
CA ALA A 231 -21.81 18.33 26.26
C ALA A 231 -20.61 17.37 26.13
N LEU A 232 -20.31 16.88 24.92
CA LEU A 232 -19.14 16.04 24.66
C LEU A 232 -17.84 16.85 24.64
N ASN A 233 -17.85 18.01 23.99
CA ASN A 233 -16.71 18.93 23.90
C ASN A 233 -16.25 19.44 25.27
N GLU A 234 -17.19 19.67 26.20
CA GLU A 234 -16.87 20.00 27.60
C GLU A 234 -16.06 18.89 28.27
N VAL A 235 -16.44 17.63 28.06
CA VAL A 235 -15.70 16.48 28.63
C VAL A 235 -14.34 16.31 27.96
N ILE A 236 -14.25 16.52 26.64
CA ILE A 236 -12.97 16.50 25.91
C ILE A 236 -12.01 17.53 26.50
N LYS A 237 -12.48 18.78 26.66
CA LYS A 237 -11.69 19.86 27.26
C LYS A 237 -11.20 19.49 28.65
N ASP A 238 -12.06 18.94 29.51
CA ASP A 238 -11.68 18.47 30.84
C ASP A 238 -10.59 17.38 30.80
N ARG A 239 -10.63 16.47 29.82
CA ARG A 239 -9.61 15.42 29.65
C ARG A 239 -8.29 16.01 29.13
N LEU A 240 -8.36 16.97 28.21
CA LEU A 240 -7.17 17.66 27.70
C LEU A 240 -6.50 18.51 28.79
N GLU A 241 -7.26 19.15 29.68
CA GLU A 241 -6.71 19.85 30.85
C GLU A 241 -5.97 18.90 31.80
N LYS A 242 -6.46 17.67 31.97
CA LYS A 242 -5.72 16.63 32.71
C LYS A 242 -4.43 16.25 32.01
N LEU A 243 -4.45 16.03 30.70
CA LEU A 243 -3.23 15.75 29.92
C LEU A 243 -2.22 16.90 29.98
N LYS A 244 -2.71 18.15 29.99
CA LYS A 244 -1.87 19.33 30.19
C LYS A 244 -1.23 19.37 31.58
N SER A 245 -1.96 18.99 32.63
CA SER A 245 -1.40 18.90 33.99
C SER A 245 -0.30 17.84 34.11
N LEU A 246 -0.33 16.81 33.27
CA LEU A 246 0.71 15.79 33.15
C LEU A 246 1.89 16.24 32.25
N GLY A 247 1.83 17.46 31.71
CA GLY A 247 2.83 18.00 30.79
C GLY A 247 2.78 17.38 29.40
N VAL A 248 1.71 16.66 29.03
CA VAL A 248 1.62 15.93 27.75
C VAL A 248 1.36 16.88 26.58
N THR A 249 0.51 17.89 26.78
CA THR A 249 0.17 18.90 25.77
C THR A 249 -0.02 20.27 26.41
N ASN A 250 0.12 21.34 25.64
CA ASN A 250 -0.29 22.68 26.05
C ASN A 250 -1.68 23.08 25.51
N LYS A 251 -2.19 22.32 24.53
CA LYS A 251 -3.47 22.54 23.85
C LYS A 251 -4.60 21.90 24.64
N THR A 252 -5.67 22.66 24.85
CA THR A 252 -6.88 22.21 25.59
C THR A 252 -8.17 22.45 24.81
N SER A 253 -8.09 22.97 23.58
CA SER A 253 -9.28 23.04 22.72
C SER A 253 -9.65 21.64 22.23
N PRO A 254 -10.95 21.30 22.11
CA PRO A 254 -11.39 20.08 21.44
C PRO A 254 -10.96 19.99 19.95
N ASP A 255 -10.71 21.13 19.32
CA ASP A 255 -10.28 21.28 17.92
C ASP A 255 -8.79 20.94 17.74
N LEU A 256 -8.45 19.66 17.89
CA LEU A 256 -7.09 19.14 17.71
C LEU A 256 -6.92 18.46 16.36
N SER A 257 -5.73 18.60 15.76
CA SER A 257 -5.35 17.83 14.58
C SER A 257 -5.04 16.37 14.95
N GLN A 258 -4.98 15.49 13.95
CA GLN A 258 -4.55 14.11 14.16
C GLN A 258 -3.07 14.04 14.58
N ARG A 259 -2.22 14.93 14.02
CA ARG A 259 -0.82 15.11 14.42
C ARG A 259 -0.70 15.42 15.91
N ASP A 260 -1.50 16.36 16.44
CA ASP A 260 -1.50 16.70 17.86
C ASP A 260 -1.78 15.47 18.75
N LEU A 261 -2.73 14.63 18.35
CA LEU A 261 -3.10 13.43 19.10
C LEU A 261 -2.00 12.36 19.04
N ASN A 262 -1.35 12.21 17.89
CA ASN A 262 -0.22 11.28 17.71
C ASN A 262 0.99 11.74 18.53
N GLU A 263 1.29 13.04 18.56
CA GLU A 263 2.33 13.62 19.41
C GLU A 263 2.06 13.37 20.90
N MET A 264 0.81 13.57 21.34
CA MET A 264 0.39 13.25 22.71
C MET A 264 0.58 11.76 23.02
N ARG A 265 0.17 10.86 22.11
CA ARG A 265 0.36 9.40 22.25
C ARG A 265 1.84 9.05 22.34
N GLY A 266 2.68 9.61 21.48
CA GLY A 266 4.13 9.39 21.49
C GLY A 266 4.79 9.87 22.79
N LYS A 267 4.37 11.02 23.32
CA LYS A 267 4.85 11.51 24.62
C LYS A 267 4.40 10.63 25.77
N LEU A 268 3.15 10.17 25.76
CA LEU A 268 2.62 9.23 26.76
C LEU A 268 3.34 7.89 26.71
N LYS A 269 3.63 7.36 25.51
CA LYS A 269 4.44 6.15 25.32
C LYS A 269 5.82 6.34 25.93
N ARG A 270 6.53 7.43 25.61
CA ARG A 270 7.81 7.77 26.26
C ARG A 270 7.71 7.86 27.78
N MET A 271 6.62 8.39 28.35
CA MET A 271 6.43 8.41 29.80
C MET A 271 6.28 6.99 30.38
N MET A 272 5.59 6.10 29.67
CA MET A 272 5.45 4.68 30.04
C MET A 272 6.79 3.94 29.93
N ASP A 273 7.56 4.17 28.87
CA ASP A 273 8.91 3.62 28.66
C ASP A 273 9.93 4.15 29.70
N ASN A 274 9.57 5.23 30.42
CA ASN A 274 10.33 5.79 31.53
C ASN A 274 9.74 5.40 32.91
N ASP A 275 8.87 4.37 32.98
CA ASP A 275 8.19 3.87 34.18
C ASP A 275 7.37 4.91 34.97
N GLN A 276 6.94 5.97 34.31
CA GLN A 276 6.11 6.98 34.96
C GLN A 276 4.68 6.47 35.04
N SER A 277 4.22 6.14 36.26
CA SER A 277 2.84 5.64 36.49
C SER A 277 1.74 6.58 35.96
N ASP A 278 2.05 7.86 35.79
CA ASP A 278 1.14 8.84 35.19
C ASP A 278 1.00 8.69 33.67
N GLY A 279 1.97 8.08 32.99
CA GLY A 279 1.89 7.71 31.56
C GLY A 279 0.73 6.77 31.26
N TYR A 280 0.54 5.71 32.06
CA TYR A 280 -0.60 4.78 31.92
C TYR A 280 -1.95 5.47 32.15
N LYS A 281 -2.05 6.37 33.14
CA LYS A 281 -3.27 7.16 33.40
C LYS A 281 -3.54 8.14 32.25
N GLY A 282 -2.49 8.75 31.72
CA GLY A 282 -2.54 9.63 30.58
C GLY A 282 -2.98 8.90 29.31
N MET A 283 -2.47 7.69 29.06
CA MET A 283 -2.87 6.85 27.93
C MET A 283 -4.37 6.50 27.98
N SER A 284 -4.87 6.10 29.16
CA SER A 284 -6.31 5.87 29.35
C SER A 284 -7.14 7.15 29.17
N THR A 285 -6.58 8.33 29.44
CA THR A 285 -7.26 9.63 29.27
C THR A 285 -7.26 10.06 27.80
N HIS A 286 -6.15 9.82 27.08
CA HIS A 286 -6.04 10.01 25.64
C HIS A 286 -7.03 9.11 24.89
N ALA A 287 -7.16 7.84 25.28
CA ALA A 287 -8.16 6.93 24.73
C ALA A 287 -9.61 7.42 24.94
N GLU A 288 -9.91 8.07 26.08
CA GLU A 288 -11.22 8.74 26.28
C GLU A 288 -11.43 9.90 25.32
N VAL A 289 -10.41 10.74 25.11
CA VAL A 289 -10.48 11.85 24.13
C VAL A 289 -10.76 11.31 22.74
N MET A 290 -10.08 10.25 22.30
CA MET A 290 -10.32 9.63 20.98
C MET A 290 -11.78 9.16 20.84
N LYS A 291 -12.30 8.45 21.85
CA LYS A 291 -13.68 7.95 21.84
C LYS A 291 -14.73 9.08 21.86
N LEU A 292 -14.47 10.16 22.59
CA LEU A 292 -15.37 11.30 22.65
C LEU A 292 -15.34 12.11 21.35
N ARG A 293 -14.15 12.32 20.77
CA ARG A 293 -14.02 12.98 19.46
C ARG A 293 -14.76 12.22 18.37
N ARG A 294 -14.72 10.88 18.39
CA ARG A 294 -15.55 10.07 17.48
C ARG A 294 -17.04 10.33 17.67
N ALA A 295 -17.53 10.44 18.91
CA ALA A 295 -18.93 10.79 19.14
C ALA A 295 -19.30 12.18 18.62
N VAL A 296 -18.41 13.17 18.79
CA VAL A 296 -18.57 14.54 18.26
C VAL A 296 -18.65 14.52 16.74
N GLU A 297 -17.72 13.81 16.09
CA GLU A 297 -17.73 13.63 14.63
C GLU A 297 -19.04 13.03 14.14
N LEU A 298 -19.50 11.93 14.75
CA LEU A 298 -20.75 11.27 14.35
C LEU A 298 -21.96 12.19 14.46
N VAL A 299 -22.06 13.01 15.52
CA VAL A 299 -23.22 13.89 15.72
C VAL A 299 -23.19 15.13 14.83
N GLU A 300 -22.01 15.64 14.50
CA GLU A 300 -21.83 16.82 13.64
C GLU A 300 -21.97 16.49 12.15
N THR A 301 -21.31 15.42 11.69
CA THR A 301 -21.09 15.20 10.26
C THR A 301 -21.99 14.11 9.67
N GLN A 302 -22.35 13.10 10.48
CA GLN A 302 -23.12 11.94 10.04
C GLN A 302 -24.61 12.06 10.39
N SER A 303 -24.97 11.69 11.62
CA SER A 303 -26.36 11.70 12.10
C SER A 303 -26.46 11.50 13.62
N VAL A 304 -27.57 11.94 14.20
CA VAL A 304 -27.88 11.65 15.61
C VAL A 304 -28.08 10.15 15.84
N GLU A 305 -28.57 9.41 14.85
CA GLU A 305 -28.73 7.96 14.92
C GLU A 305 -27.38 7.23 14.97
N SER A 306 -26.40 7.69 14.19
CA SER A 306 -25.04 7.14 14.17
C SER A 306 -24.38 7.27 15.54
N VAL A 307 -24.53 8.43 16.21
CA VAL A 307 -23.99 8.60 17.57
C VAL A 307 -24.77 7.80 18.62
N ARG A 308 -26.09 7.57 18.45
CA ARG A 308 -26.87 6.67 19.33
C ARG A 308 -26.35 5.24 19.27
N ARG A 309 -26.20 4.68 18.07
CA ARG A 309 -25.64 3.32 17.88
C ARG A 309 -24.23 3.22 18.44
N TYR A 310 -23.40 4.24 18.22
CA TYR A 310 -22.08 4.31 18.82
C TYR A 310 -22.15 4.29 20.36
N PHE A 311 -23.02 5.09 20.98
CA PHE A 311 -23.21 5.09 22.43
C PHE A 311 -23.71 3.76 22.98
N GLU A 312 -24.59 3.05 22.25
CA GLU A 312 -25.03 1.70 22.61
C GLU A 312 -23.85 0.73 22.62
N ARG A 313 -23.05 0.68 21.55
CA ARG A 313 -21.81 -0.12 21.48
C ARG A 313 -20.85 0.22 22.62
N GLN A 314 -20.65 1.51 22.94
CA GLN A 314 -19.79 1.90 24.04
C GLN A 314 -20.34 1.48 25.42
N ARG A 315 -21.67 1.44 25.61
CA ARG A 315 -22.29 0.92 26.85
C ARG A 315 -22.11 -0.59 26.98
N GLU A 316 -22.21 -1.33 25.90
CA GLU A 316 -21.98 -2.78 25.87
C GLU A 316 -20.51 -3.10 26.14
N ALA A 317 -19.60 -2.42 25.43
CA ALA A 317 -18.16 -2.54 25.65
C ALA A 317 -17.73 -2.14 27.06
N ALA A 318 -18.44 -1.23 27.72
CA ALA A 318 -18.17 -0.88 29.12
C ALA A 318 -18.65 -1.95 30.13
N ARG A 319 -19.55 -2.84 29.71
CA ARG A 319 -20.13 -3.91 30.55
C ARG A 319 -19.45 -5.28 30.37
N SER A 320 -18.65 -5.46 29.32
CA SER A 320 -17.96 -6.72 29.04
C SER A 320 -16.85 -7.03 30.06
N SER A 321 -16.55 -8.32 30.26
CA SER A 321 -15.38 -8.76 31.03
C SER A 321 -14.11 -8.36 30.28
N GLY A 322 -13.27 -7.51 30.89
CA GLY A 322 -12.08 -6.94 30.23
C GLY A 322 -12.27 -5.51 29.70
N ALA A 323 -13.45 -4.91 29.89
CA ALA A 323 -13.75 -3.54 29.47
C ALA A 323 -12.67 -2.54 29.89
N SER A 324 -12.20 -1.73 28.93
CA SER A 324 -11.17 -0.72 29.20
C SER A 324 -11.67 0.33 30.20
N LYS A 325 -10.79 0.74 31.12
CA LYS A 325 -11.08 1.80 32.10
C LYS A 325 -11.53 3.10 31.42
N ALA A 326 -11.02 3.37 30.23
CA ALA A 326 -11.44 4.50 29.39
C ALA A 326 -12.93 4.43 29.05
N SER A 327 -13.41 3.30 28.51
CA SER A 327 -14.83 3.11 28.15
C SER A 327 -15.75 3.22 29.37
N GLN A 328 -15.36 2.60 30.48
CA GLN A 328 -16.12 2.67 31.73
C GLN A 328 -16.24 4.10 32.28
N ARG A 329 -15.13 4.86 32.31
CA ARG A 329 -15.13 6.25 32.79
C ARG A 329 -15.91 7.18 31.88
N MET A 330 -15.76 7.02 30.56
CA MET A 330 -16.49 7.82 29.57
C MET A 330 -18.01 7.63 29.71
N VAL A 331 -18.50 6.39 29.72
CA VAL A 331 -19.94 6.09 29.83
C VAL A 331 -20.51 6.50 31.20
N ALA A 332 -19.67 6.55 32.23
CA ALA A 332 -20.07 6.97 33.57
C ALA A 332 -20.13 8.50 33.76
N ASP A 333 -19.53 9.28 32.85
CA ASP A 333 -19.42 10.73 32.96
C ASP A 333 -20.82 11.40 32.89
N PRO A 334 -21.16 12.32 33.81
CA PRO A 334 -22.48 12.97 33.83
C PRO A 334 -22.86 13.68 32.54
N LYS A 335 -21.90 14.34 31.89
CA LYS A 335 -22.12 15.09 30.64
C LYS A 335 -22.27 14.16 29.44
N VAL A 336 -21.50 13.07 29.39
CA VAL A 336 -21.70 12.01 28.38
C VAL A 336 -23.08 11.37 28.52
N ARG A 337 -23.54 11.10 29.75
CA ARG A 337 -24.90 10.59 29.98
C ARG A 337 -25.99 11.59 29.63
N GLU A 338 -25.72 12.89 29.74
CA GLU A 338 -26.60 13.93 29.25
C GLU A 338 -26.68 13.89 27.72
N ALA A 339 -25.54 13.87 27.02
CA ALA A 339 -25.45 13.74 25.57
C ALA A 339 -26.19 12.49 25.07
N MET A 340 -25.99 11.34 25.72
CA MET A 340 -26.70 10.09 25.39
C MET A 340 -28.22 10.23 25.52
N ARG A 341 -28.72 10.85 26.61
CA ARG A 341 -30.17 11.03 26.80
C ARG A 341 -30.76 11.98 25.76
N LYS A 342 -30.06 13.07 25.43
CA LYS A 342 -30.48 14.01 24.40
C LYS A 342 -30.54 13.34 23.03
N ALA A 343 -29.54 12.54 22.68
CA ALA A 343 -29.53 11.75 21.46
C ALA A 343 -30.69 10.74 21.41
N GLU A 344 -30.95 10.01 22.52
CA GLU A 344 -32.09 9.08 22.62
C GLU A 344 -33.45 9.77 22.45
N SER A 345 -33.60 11.01 22.95
CA SER A 345 -34.84 11.80 22.85
C SER A 345 -34.96 12.64 21.59
N PHE A 346 -33.99 12.57 20.67
CA PHE A 346 -34.03 13.34 19.44
C PHE A 346 -35.03 12.70 18.46
N ASP A 347 -36.12 13.42 18.18
CA ASP A 347 -37.22 12.97 17.31
C ASP A 347 -37.09 13.51 15.85
N GLY A 348 -35.96 14.13 15.52
CA GLY A 348 -35.69 14.73 14.20
C GLY A 348 -34.80 13.87 13.31
N LEU A 349 -34.51 14.39 12.12
CA LEU A 349 -33.44 13.89 11.24
C LEU A 349 -32.32 14.92 11.19
N HIS A 350 -31.10 14.45 10.98
CA HIS A 350 -29.98 15.36 10.71
C HIS A 350 -30.27 16.14 9.40
N PRO A 351 -30.06 17.47 9.34
CA PRO A 351 -30.50 18.28 8.20
C PRO A 351 -29.90 17.85 6.85
N LYS A 352 -28.69 17.28 6.87
CA LYS A 352 -28.04 16.72 5.66
C LYS A 352 -28.89 15.66 4.95
N PHE A 353 -29.65 14.82 5.66
CA PHE A 353 -30.56 13.85 5.03
C PHE A 353 -31.61 14.55 4.19
N SER A 354 -32.23 15.58 4.77
CA SER A 354 -33.26 16.35 4.07
C SER A 354 -32.68 17.05 2.85
N GLN A 355 -31.47 17.60 2.97
CA GLN A 355 -30.79 18.27 1.87
C GLN A 355 -30.40 17.31 0.74
N ALA A 356 -29.90 16.11 1.07
CA ALA A 356 -29.59 15.08 0.10
C ALA A 356 -30.84 14.69 -0.72
N ARG A 357 -31.99 14.48 -0.07
CA ARG A 357 -33.26 14.22 -0.76
C ARG A 357 -33.73 15.38 -1.63
N ILE A 358 -33.54 16.63 -1.17
CA ILE A 358 -33.90 17.82 -1.95
C ILE A 358 -33.07 17.89 -3.23
N LEU A 359 -31.75 17.67 -3.13
CA LEU A 359 -30.85 17.66 -4.28
C LEU A 359 -31.21 16.55 -5.28
N LEU A 360 -31.48 15.34 -4.79
CA LEU A 360 -31.93 14.23 -5.63
C LEU A 360 -33.26 14.54 -6.31
N ALA A 361 -34.23 15.11 -5.60
CA ALA A 361 -35.52 15.47 -6.18
C ALA A 361 -35.41 16.60 -7.21
N GLU A 362 -34.51 17.56 -6.99
CA GLU A 362 -34.19 18.61 -7.97
C GLU A 362 -33.57 18.00 -9.22
N THR A 363 -32.55 17.15 -9.09
CA THR A 363 -31.85 16.54 -10.22
C THR A 363 -32.72 15.55 -10.98
N LEU A 364 -33.23 14.51 -10.32
CA LEU A 364 -33.94 13.40 -10.97
C LEU A 364 -35.39 13.76 -11.30
N GLY A 365 -36.01 14.61 -10.49
CA GLY A 365 -37.43 14.95 -10.64
C GLY A 365 -37.72 16.20 -11.47
N ILE A 366 -36.89 17.24 -11.36
CA ILE A 366 -37.14 18.55 -12.00
C ILE A 366 -36.25 18.74 -13.24
N ASN A 367 -34.96 18.39 -13.12
CA ASN A 367 -33.98 18.61 -14.19
C ASN A 367 -33.90 17.43 -15.17
N GLU A 368 -34.79 16.44 -15.03
CA GLU A 368 -34.84 15.23 -15.88
C GLU A 368 -33.51 14.44 -15.91
N GLY A 369 -32.72 14.53 -14.84
CA GLY A 369 -31.52 13.70 -14.66
C GLY A 369 -31.89 12.24 -14.47
N GLU A 370 -31.00 11.34 -14.86
CA GLU A 370 -31.22 9.89 -14.84
C GLU A 370 -30.52 9.22 -13.66
N ARG A 371 -29.32 9.70 -13.28
CA ARG A 371 -28.46 9.00 -12.32
C ARG A 371 -27.76 9.96 -11.36
N ALA A 372 -27.65 9.53 -10.10
CA ALA A 372 -26.95 10.28 -9.07
C ALA A 372 -26.10 9.36 -8.17
N ILE A 373 -25.01 9.91 -7.63
CA ILE A 373 -24.16 9.22 -6.66
C ILE A 373 -24.06 10.06 -5.39
N LEU A 374 -24.25 9.41 -4.25
CA LEU A 374 -24.05 9.98 -2.93
C LEU A 374 -22.84 9.32 -2.27
N PHE A 375 -21.81 10.10 -1.95
CA PHE A 375 -20.63 9.63 -1.22
C PHE A 375 -20.74 9.93 0.27
N THR A 376 -20.33 8.98 1.11
CA THR A 376 -20.19 9.13 2.56
C THR A 376 -18.94 8.41 3.09
N GLU A 377 -18.43 8.79 4.26
CA GLU A 377 -17.27 8.13 4.87
C GLU A 377 -17.60 6.82 5.61
N SER A 378 -18.88 6.57 5.92
CA SER A 378 -19.30 5.54 6.88
C SER A 378 -20.33 4.59 6.29
N ARG A 379 -20.15 3.29 6.53
CA ARG A 379 -21.15 2.27 6.15
C ARG A 379 -22.45 2.45 6.91
N ASP A 380 -22.38 2.76 8.20
CA ASP A 380 -23.55 3.05 9.04
C ASP A 380 -24.37 4.22 8.44
N THR A 381 -23.69 5.25 7.89
CA THR A 381 -24.34 6.38 7.23
C THR A 381 -24.89 5.98 5.86
N ALA A 382 -24.15 5.19 5.08
CA ALA A 382 -24.61 4.70 3.79
C ALA A 382 -25.90 3.90 3.91
N GLU A 383 -25.97 2.98 4.88
CA GLU A 383 -27.17 2.19 5.18
C GLU A 383 -28.34 3.07 5.61
N ALA A 384 -28.11 4.03 6.52
CA ALA A 384 -29.15 4.96 6.95
C ALA A 384 -29.66 5.84 5.80
N LEU A 385 -28.77 6.27 4.90
CA LEU A 385 -29.14 7.05 3.72
C LEU A 385 -29.98 6.22 2.74
N VAL A 386 -29.62 4.97 2.49
CA VAL A 386 -30.39 4.05 1.66
C VAL A 386 -31.80 3.87 2.23
N GLU A 387 -31.92 3.50 3.51
CA GLU A 387 -33.23 3.32 4.17
C GLU A 387 -34.09 4.59 4.11
N PHE A 388 -33.47 5.77 4.26
CA PHE A 388 -34.18 7.05 4.17
C PHE A 388 -34.62 7.41 2.75
N LEU A 389 -33.79 7.12 1.75
CA LEU A 389 -33.99 7.55 0.36
C LEU A 389 -34.82 6.56 -0.46
N GLU A 390 -34.83 5.27 -0.13
CA GLU A 390 -35.66 4.22 -0.75
C GLU A 390 -37.16 4.56 -0.71
N ALA A 391 -37.60 5.39 0.23
CA ALA A 391 -38.97 5.88 0.27
C ALA A 391 -39.33 6.80 -0.92
N SER A 392 -38.34 7.32 -1.66
CA SER A 392 -38.50 8.33 -2.70
C SER A 392 -37.81 8.01 -4.03
N PHE A 393 -36.78 7.15 -4.04
CA PHE A 393 -35.95 6.84 -5.21
C PHE A 393 -35.59 5.34 -5.25
N ASP A 394 -35.17 4.83 -6.41
CA ASP A 394 -34.53 3.51 -6.49
C ASP A 394 -33.04 3.64 -6.12
N VAL A 395 -32.67 3.10 -4.95
CA VAL A 395 -31.37 3.35 -4.32
C VAL A 395 -30.68 2.02 -4.00
N ARG A 396 -29.39 1.91 -4.34
CA ARG A 396 -28.55 0.78 -3.90
C ARG A 396 -27.29 1.25 -3.18
N LYS A 397 -26.81 0.39 -2.27
CA LYS A 397 -25.60 0.60 -1.48
C LYS A 397 -24.36 0.07 -2.22
N PHE A 398 -23.24 0.77 -2.10
CA PHE A 398 -21.92 0.32 -2.57
C PHE A 398 -20.85 0.53 -1.47
N VAL A 399 -20.33 -0.55 -0.89
CA VAL A 399 -19.36 -0.49 0.23
C VAL A 399 -18.17 -1.43 0.01
N GLY A 400 -17.06 -1.20 0.71
CA GLY A 400 -15.85 -2.05 0.63
C GLY A 400 -16.05 -3.51 1.10
N GLN A 401 -15.05 -4.36 0.86
CA GLN A 401 -15.13 -5.82 1.04
C GLN A 401 -15.03 -6.33 2.48
N GLY A 402 -14.27 -5.65 3.36
CA GLY A 402 -13.98 -6.22 4.69
C GLY A 402 -15.20 -6.25 5.61
N ASP A 403 -15.46 -7.34 6.31
CA ASP A 403 -16.55 -7.40 7.28
C ASP A 403 -16.17 -6.68 8.59
N LYS A 404 -17.12 -5.96 9.19
CA LYS A 404 -16.98 -5.37 10.53
C LYS A 404 -18.20 -5.73 11.38
N GLU A 405 -18.01 -5.81 12.70
CA GLU A 405 -19.11 -6.04 13.65
C GLU A 405 -20.27 -5.06 13.41
N GLY A 406 -21.36 -5.56 12.82
CA GLY A 406 -22.61 -4.83 12.61
C GLY A 406 -22.91 -4.36 11.19
N SER A 407 -22.03 -4.56 10.20
CA SER A 407 -22.32 -4.26 8.78
C SER A 407 -21.48 -5.15 7.85
N ASP A 408 -22.17 -6.01 7.08
CA ASP A 408 -21.55 -6.90 6.09
C ASP A 408 -20.93 -6.09 4.94
N GLY A 409 -19.71 -6.46 4.54
CA GLY A 409 -19.06 -5.91 3.35
C GLY A 409 -19.75 -6.36 2.06
N MET A 410 -19.32 -5.81 0.92
CA MET A 410 -19.70 -6.35 -0.39
C MET A 410 -18.51 -7.07 -1.01
N SER A 411 -18.70 -8.31 -1.44
CA SER A 411 -17.70 -9.04 -2.21
C SER A 411 -17.38 -8.33 -3.54
N GLN A 412 -16.20 -8.60 -4.11
CA GLN A 412 -15.80 -8.00 -5.39
C GLN A 412 -16.81 -8.26 -6.52
N LYS A 413 -17.39 -9.47 -6.54
CA LYS A 413 -18.42 -9.85 -7.49
C LYS A 413 -19.69 -9.00 -7.32
N GLN A 414 -20.15 -8.80 -6.09
CA GLN A 414 -21.33 -7.96 -5.82
C GLN A 414 -21.09 -6.50 -6.18
N GLN A 415 -19.88 -5.99 -5.93
CA GLN A 415 -19.49 -4.64 -6.34
C GLN A 415 -19.56 -4.48 -7.86
N GLN A 416 -18.99 -5.43 -8.62
CA GLN A 416 -19.01 -5.41 -10.08
C GLN A 416 -20.44 -5.50 -10.63
N GLU A 417 -21.25 -6.43 -10.13
CA GLU A 417 -22.67 -6.57 -10.52
C GLU A 417 -23.44 -5.27 -10.26
N THR A 418 -23.31 -4.67 -9.07
CA THR A 418 -24.00 -3.41 -8.71
C THR A 418 -23.59 -2.25 -9.63
N LEU A 419 -22.32 -2.20 -10.04
CA LEU A 419 -21.83 -1.17 -10.97
C LEU A 419 -22.35 -1.36 -12.38
N GLU A 420 -22.40 -2.60 -12.87
CA GLU A 420 -22.95 -2.91 -14.20
C GLU A 420 -24.44 -2.55 -14.27
N GLU A 421 -25.21 -2.89 -13.24
CA GLU A 421 -26.62 -2.51 -13.12
C GLU A 421 -26.80 -0.99 -13.06
N PHE A 422 -25.93 -0.28 -12.33
CA PHE A 422 -25.96 1.19 -12.27
C PHE A 422 -25.63 1.82 -13.64
N LYS A 423 -24.60 1.31 -14.33
CA LYS A 423 -24.22 1.72 -15.69
C LYS A 423 -25.32 1.45 -16.70
N ALA A 424 -26.06 0.35 -16.54
CA ALA A 424 -27.21 -0.02 -17.37
C ALA A 424 -28.48 0.81 -17.07
N GLY A 425 -28.49 1.63 -16.01
CA GLY A 425 -29.63 2.45 -15.61
C GLY A 425 -30.76 1.65 -14.94
N GLU A 426 -30.44 0.53 -14.29
CA GLU A 426 -31.44 -0.28 -13.58
C GLU A 426 -31.96 0.37 -12.29
N PHE A 427 -31.22 1.31 -11.73
CA PHE A 427 -31.61 2.12 -10.57
C PHE A 427 -30.99 3.52 -10.66
N GLU A 428 -31.56 4.48 -9.93
CA GLU A 428 -31.29 5.90 -10.11
C GLU A 428 -30.18 6.43 -9.20
N VAL A 429 -30.03 5.87 -7.99
CA VAL A 429 -29.14 6.43 -6.95
C VAL A 429 -28.19 5.37 -6.39
N LEU A 430 -26.88 5.67 -6.45
CA LEU A 430 -25.85 4.87 -5.80
C LEU A 430 -25.35 5.56 -4.53
N VAL A 431 -25.46 4.93 -3.36
CA VAL A 431 -24.88 5.43 -2.10
C VAL A 431 -23.60 4.67 -1.81
N SER A 432 -22.46 5.36 -1.85
CA SER A 432 -21.13 4.74 -1.81
C SER A 432 -20.26 5.24 -0.65
N THR A 433 -19.44 4.34 -0.07
CA THR A 433 -18.37 4.74 0.86
C THR A 433 -17.08 5.16 0.14
N SER A 434 -16.21 5.93 0.81
CA SER A 434 -14.87 6.32 0.31
C SER A 434 -13.94 5.15 -0.08
N VAL A 435 -14.21 3.92 0.38
CA VAL A 435 -13.48 2.72 -0.07
C VAL A 435 -13.69 2.43 -1.57
N ALA A 436 -14.72 3.02 -2.17
CA ALA A 436 -14.96 3.00 -3.61
C ALA A 436 -14.23 4.11 -4.37
N GLU A 437 -13.53 5.01 -3.70
CA GLU A 437 -12.97 6.20 -4.34
C GLU A 437 -11.78 5.88 -5.25
N GLU A 438 -10.94 4.93 -4.84
CA GLU A 438 -9.83 4.42 -5.63
C GLU A 438 -10.33 3.25 -6.50
N GLY A 439 -10.66 3.55 -7.76
CA GLY A 439 -10.95 2.53 -8.77
C GLY A 439 -12.38 2.45 -9.28
N LEU A 440 -13.34 3.19 -8.71
CA LEU A 440 -14.64 3.33 -9.36
C LEU A 440 -14.48 4.25 -10.56
N ASP A 441 -14.43 3.70 -11.76
CA ASP A 441 -14.79 4.44 -12.96
C ASP A 441 -16.23 4.96 -12.78
N VAL A 442 -16.33 6.22 -12.34
CA VAL A 442 -17.59 6.85 -11.98
C VAL A 442 -18.33 7.06 -13.29
N PRO A 443 -19.44 6.36 -13.55
CA PRO A 443 -20.13 6.50 -14.82
C PRO A 443 -20.67 7.92 -14.99
N GLU A 444 -21.06 8.27 -16.21
CA GLU A 444 -21.66 9.57 -16.49
C GLU A 444 -22.99 9.71 -15.70
N VAL A 445 -22.97 10.63 -14.72
CA VAL A 445 -24.07 10.91 -13.79
C VAL A 445 -24.34 12.40 -13.70
N ASP A 446 -25.60 12.75 -13.46
CA ASP A 446 -26.10 14.12 -13.45
C ASP A 446 -25.78 14.85 -12.13
N LEU A 447 -25.66 14.09 -11.03
CA LEU A 447 -25.32 14.60 -9.72
C LEU A 447 -24.31 13.70 -9.01
N VAL A 448 -23.25 14.33 -8.51
CA VAL A 448 -22.40 13.74 -7.48
C VAL A 448 -22.53 14.57 -6.21
N CYS A 449 -23.02 13.95 -5.14
CA CYS A 449 -23.26 14.60 -3.85
C CYS A 449 -22.39 13.98 -2.77
N PHE A 450 -21.52 14.78 -2.18
CA PHE A 450 -20.74 14.42 -1.00
C PHE A 450 -21.54 14.75 0.26
N TYR A 451 -21.93 13.72 1.01
CA TYR A 451 -22.69 13.87 2.25
C TYR A 451 -21.81 14.43 3.38
N GLU A 452 -20.53 14.06 3.41
CA GLU A 452 -19.45 14.72 4.14
C GLU A 452 -18.35 15.16 3.18
N PRO A 453 -17.55 16.20 3.48
CA PRO A 453 -16.40 16.53 2.65
C PRO A 453 -15.38 15.39 2.66
N VAL A 454 -15.19 14.74 1.52
CA VAL A 454 -14.16 13.72 1.30
C VAL A 454 -13.13 14.33 0.35
N PRO A 455 -12.06 14.99 0.84
CA PRO A 455 -11.19 15.82 0.00
C PRO A 455 -10.54 15.06 -1.15
N THR A 456 -10.16 13.81 -0.91
CA THR A 456 -9.59 12.90 -1.91
C THR A 456 -10.62 12.63 -3.02
N ALA A 457 -11.87 12.31 -2.65
CA ALA A 457 -12.90 11.96 -3.62
C ALA A 457 -13.38 13.16 -4.42
N ILE A 458 -13.51 14.31 -3.75
CA ILE A 458 -13.83 15.59 -4.39
C ILE A 458 -12.76 15.87 -5.46
N ARG A 459 -11.49 15.71 -5.11
CA ARG A 459 -10.39 15.82 -6.08
C ARG A 459 -10.57 14.80 -7.19
N SER A 460 -10.68 13.51 -6.92
CA SER A 460 -10.85 12.45 -7.94
C SER A 460 -11.97 12.78 -8.94
N ILE A 461 -13.10 13.31 -8.48
CA ILE A 461 -14.22 13.71 -9.33
C ILE A 461 -13.95 15.00 -10.10
N GLN A 462 -13.29 15.99 -9.50
CA GLN A 462 -12.79 17.16 -10.24
C GLN A 462 -11.79 16.74 -11.33
N ARG A 463 -10.91 15.77 -11.04
CA ARG A 463 -9.93 15.20 -11.98
C ARG A 463 -10.62 14.54 -13.18
N LYS A 464 -11.66 13.73 -12.93
CA LYS A 464 -12.46 13.02 -13.96
C LYS A 464 -13.40 13.93 -14.75
N GLY A 465 -13.96 14.95 -14.09
CA GLY A 465 -14.81 15.95 -14.74
C GLY A 465 -14.08 16.74 -15.84
N ARG A 466 -12.75 16.86 -15.71
CA ARG A 466 -11.88 17.56 -16.66
C ARG A 466 -11.37 16.69 -17.82
N THR A 467 -11.38 15.35 -17.73
CA THR A 467 -10.88 14.44 -18.78
C THR A 467 -11.93 13.93 -19.78
N GLY A 468 -13.25 14.03 -19.52
CA GLY A 468 -14.18 13.28 -20.38
C GLY A 468 -15.69 13.44 -20.19
N ARG A 469 -16.19 14.46 -19.48
CA ARG A 469 -17.64 14.71 -19.45
C ARG A 469 -18.08 15.48 -20.69
N GLN A 470 -18.97 14.89 -21.50
CA GLN A 470 -19.69 15.64 -22.53
C GLN A 470 -20.92 16.39 -21.97
N ALA A 471 -21.37 16.06 -20.75
CA ALA A 471 -22.46 16.74 -20.05
C ALA A 471 -22.05 17.38 -18.70
N GLU A 472 -22.64 18.56 -18.39
CA GLU A 472 -22.46 19.36 -17.16
C GLU A 472 -22.99 18.65 -15.90
N GLY A 473 -22.41 17.52 -15.47
CA GLY A 473 -22.78 16.85 -14.22
C GLY A 473 -22.44 17.72 -13.00
N LYS A 474 -23.41 17.97 -12.11
CA LYS A 474 -23.27 18.87 -10.95
C LYS A 474 -22.57 18.17 -9.79
N VAL A 475 -21.56 18.80 -9.20
CA VAL A 475 -20.89 18.30 -7.98
C VAL A 475 -21.30 19.16 -6.79
N VAL A 476 -21.83 18.54 -5.75
CA VAL A 476 -22.29 19.22 -4.53
C VAL A 476 -21.61 18.62 -3.31
N VAL A 477 -21.14 19.46 -2.38
CA VAL A 477 -20.61 19.03 -1.08
C VAL A 477 -21.49 19.61 0.01
N LEU A 478 -22.06 18.74 0.84
CA LEU A 478 -22.80 19.13 2.03
C LEU A 478 -21.82 19.42 3.17
N MET A 479 -21.92 20.62 3.76
CA MET A 479 -21.01 21.08 4.80
C MET A 479 -21.80 21.61 5.98
N ALA A 480 -21.70 20.95 7.13
CA ALA A 480 -22.23 21.48 8.39
C ALA A 480 -21.37 22.67 8.86
N GLU A 481 -22.01 23.82 9.11
CA GLU A 481 -21.34 25.04 9.57
C GLU A 481 -20.80 24.87 11.01
N ASP A 482 -19.67 25.50 11.32
CA ASP A 482 -19.02 25.42 12.65
C ASP A 482 -18.70 23.97 13.08
N THR A 483 -18.33 23.11 12.12
CA THR A 483 -17.92 21.73 12.35
C THR A 483 -16.62 21.40 11.63
N ARG A 484 -16.15 20.15 11.77
CA ARG A 484 -15.02 19.62 11.02
C ARG A 484 -15.19 19.72 9.49
N ASP A 485 -16.43 19.72 8.97
CA ASP A 485 -16.68 19.86 7.54
C ASP A 485 -16.13 21.20 7.00
N GLU A 486 -16.28 22.28 7.78
CA GLU A 486 -15.80 23.61 7.40
C GLU A 486 -14.27 23.69 7.41
N ALA A 487 -13.60 22.97 8.32
CA ALA A 487 -12.15 22.85 8.28
C ALA A 487 -11.68 22.21 6.97
N PHE A 488 -12.34 21.14 6.51
CA PHE A 488 -12.02 20.50 5.23
C PHE A 488 -12.29 21.39 4.02
N PHE A 489 -13.35 22.20 4.06
CA PHE A 489 -13.60 23.23 3.03
C PHE A 489 -12.41 24.19 2.89
N TRP A 490 -11.92 24.74 4.00
CA TRP A 490 -10.79 25.67 3.98
C TRP A 490 -9.49 24.99 3.56
N ILE A 491 -9.25 23.75 3.99
CA ILE A 491 -8.08 22.95 3.57
C ILE A 491 -8.12 22.70 2.05
N SER A 492 -9.28 22.29 1.51
CA SER A 492 -9.44 22.05 0.07
C SER A 492 -9.16 23.31 -0.74
N ARG A 493 -9.78 24.44 -0.36
CA ARG A 493 -9.58 25.75 -0.98
C ARG A 493 -8.14 26.25 -0.92
N ARG A 494 -7.45 25.97 0.18
CA ARG A 494 -6.05 26.36 0.37
C ARG A 494 -5.14 25.55 -0.55
N ARG A 495 -5.27 24.22 -0.52
CA ARG A 495 -4.43 23.32 -1.34
C ARG A 495 -4.64 23.52 -2.85
N GLU A 496 -5.86 23.83 -3.28
CA GLU A 496 -6.15 24.16 -4.68
C GLU A 496 -5.43 25.45 -5.13
N LYS A 497 -5.43 26.48 -4.27
CA LYS A 497 -4.69 27.72 -4.53
C LYS A 497 -3.17 27.52 -4.49
N GLU A 498 -2.68 26.72 -3.54
CA GLU A 498 -1.25 26.38 -3.44
C GLU A 498 -0.78 25.65 -4.71
N MET A 499 -1.53 24.65 -5.17
CA MET A 499 -1.22 23.93 -6.42
C MET A 499 -1.20 24.86 -7.64
N ALA A 500 -2.20 25.73 -7.76
CA ALA A 500 -2.25 26.70 -8.87
C ALA A 500 -1.07 27.70 -8.83
N SER A 501 -0.70 28.18 -7.64
CA SER A 501 0.46 29.05 -7.44
C SER A 501 1.76 28.31 -7.80
N GLN A 502 1.96 27.10 -7.28
CA GLN A 502 3.15 26.29 -7.52
C GLN A 502 3.36 26.00 -9.01
N LEU A 503 2.31 25.63 -9.74
CA LEU A 503 2.40 25.43 -11.18
C LEU A 503 2.74 26.72 -11.92
N ALA A 504 2.18 27.87 -11.50
CA ALA A 504 2.50 29.16 -12.10
C ALA A 504 3.95 29.60 -11.80
N ASP A 505 4.43 29.39 -10.58
CA ASP A 505 5.79 29.72 -10.16
C ASP A 505 6.81 28.82 -10.87
N LEU A 506 6.53 27.51 -10.99
CA LEU A 506 7.36 26.57 -11.74
C LEU A 506 7.40 26.89 -13.24
N LYS A 507 6.26 27.28 -13.81
CA LYS A 507 6.21 27.73 -15.19
C LYS A 507 7.02 29.01 -15.42
N ALA A 508 6.93 29.98 -14.52
CA ALA A 508 7.75 31.19 -14.60
C ALA A 508 9.25 30.85 -14.52
N ALA A 509 9.65 29.93 -13.65
CA ALA A 509 11.03 29.48 -13.53
C ALA A 509 11.54 28.77 -14.81
N THR A 510 10.71 27.93 -15.43
CA THR A 510 11.05 27.23 -16.68
C THR A 510 11.11 28.18 -17.88
N ASP A 511 10.14 29.09 -18.03
CA ASP A 511 10.14 30.13 -19.07
C ASP A 511 11.37 31.07 -18.96
N ASP A 512 11.82 31.41 -17.75
CA ASP A 512 12.99 32.25 -17.51
C ASP A 512 14.30 31.53 -17.94
N ILE A 513 14.37 30.21 -17.79
CA ILE A 513 15.50 29.39 -18.24
C ILE A 513 15.53 29.30 -19.76
N GLU A 514 14.41 29.04 -20.41
CA GLU A 514 14.31 29.07 -21.89
C GLU A 514 14.66 30.44 -22.47
N GLY A 515 14.23 31.52 -21.80
CA GLY A 515 14.54 32.90 -22.19
C GLY A 515 16.01 33.29 -22.04
N ALA A 516 16.76 32.62 -21.15
CA ALA A 516 18.18 32.85 -20.92
C ALA A 516 19.09 32.03 -21.87
N VAL A 517 18.63 30.88 -22.37
CA VAL A 517 19.39 29.92 -23.20
C VAL A 517 19.14 30.14 -24.71
N GLY A 518 19.21 31.40 -25.16
CA GLY A 518 19.13 31.70 -26.59
C GLY A 518 20.36 31.22 -27.39
N ASP A 519 20.11 30.26 -28.30
CA ASP A 519 20.91 29.89 -29.50
C ASP A 519 22.28 29.21 -29.34
N ASP A 520 22.58 28.52 -28.24
CA ASP A 520 23.63 27.49 -28.23
C ASP A 520 23.30 26.41 -27.19
N GLY A 521 23.25 25.15 -27.65
CA GLY A 521 22.71 24.02 -26.88
C GLY A 521 23.50 23.62 -25.64
N GLN A 522 22.77 22.95 -24.74
CA GLN A 522 23.15 22.34 -23.45
C GLN A 522 23.45 23.30 -22.29
N ALA A 523 22.45 23.47 -21.41
CA ALA A 523 22.58 23.46 -19.95
C ALA A 523 21.18 23.55 -19.30
N GLY A 524 20.57 22.40 -18.99
CA GLY A 524 19.46 22.31 -18.04
C GLY A 524 20.00 21.84 -16.69
N LEU A 525 19.48 22.40 -15.59
CA LEU A 525 19.79 22.17 -14.17
C LEU A 525 20.91 22.99 -13.50
N ASP A 526 21.93 23.49 -14.22
CA ASP A 526 23.00 24.30 -13.57
C ASP A 526 22.53 25.69 -13.07
N ALA A 527 21.37 26.18 -13.54
CA ALA A 527 20.84 27.51 -13.17
C ALA A 527 20.09 27.51 -11.82
N PHE A 528 19.72 26.34 -11.29
CA PHE A 528 19.03 26.22 -10.01
C PHE A 528 19.99 26.26 -8.81
N ALA A 529 21.27 25.96 -9.01
CA ALA A 529 22.26 25.87 -7.93
C ALA A 529 22.81 27.21 -7.40
N ASP A 530 22.65 28.33 -8.13
CA ASP A 530 23.46 29.55 -7.87
C ASP A 530 22.75 30.68 -7.10
N ASN A 531 21.59 30.45 -6.47
CA ASN A 531 20.97 31.46 -5.59
C ASN A 531 21.32 31.31 -4.10
N GLY A 532 22.29 30.45 -3.79
CA GLY A 532 22.81 30.20 -2.45
C GLY A 532 24.01 31.06 -2.06
N GLY A 533 23.86 32.38 -1.98
CA GLY A 533 24.73 33.18 -1.10
C GLY A 533 25.11 34.58 -1.55
N ASP A 534 24.55 35.59 -0.88
CA ASP A 534 25.39 36.69 -0.38
C ASP A 534 24.80 37.30 0.90
N SER A 535 25.41 36.96 2.04
CA SER A 535 25.21 37.68 3.30
C SER A 535 26.37 38.67 3.48
N ALA A 536 26.13 39.94 3.18
CA ALA A 536 27.05 41.03 3.52
C ALA A 536 26.31 42.20 4.19
N ALA A 537 26.87 42.60 5.32
CA ALA A 537 26.33 43.51 6.31
C ALA A 537 26.10 44.95 5.83
N GLY A 538 25.05 45.57 6.38
CA GLY A 538 24.80 47.02 6.33
C GLY A 538 23.94 47.48 7.50
N ASP A 539 24.54 48.27 8.40
CA ASP A 539 23.93 48.83 9.61
C ASP A 539 22.73 49.78 9.37
N ALA A 540 21.77 49.66 10.28
CA ALA A 540 20.92 50.69 10.90
C ALA A 540 20.07 51.64 10.03
N GLU A 541 18.73 51.58 10.22
CA GLU A 541 17.99 52.71 10.83
C GLU A 541 16.62 52.30 11.39
N THR A 542 16.26 52.95 12.49
CA THR A 542 15.08 52.70 13.33
C THR A 542 13.85 53.42 12.78
N THR A 543 12.74 52.71 12.53
CA THR A 543 11.40 53.31 12.66
C THR A 543 10.39 52.31 13.22
N THR A 544 9.74 52.73 14.30
CA THR A 544 8.63 52.08 14.98
C THR A 544 7.33 52.21 14.17
N ALA A 545 6.66 51.09 13.90
CA ALA A 545 5.21 51.06 13.72
C ALA A 545 4.67 49.71 14.22
N VAL A 546 3.74 49.81 15.16
CA VAL A 546 2.98 48.70 15.75
C VAL A 546 1.90 48.31 14.74
N ASP A 547 1.82 47.03 14.36
CA ASP A 547 0.54 46.44 14.00
C ASP A 547 0.50 44.97 14.38
N THR A 548 -0.53 44.64 15.16
CA THR A 548 -0.86 43.33 15.70
C THR A 548 -1.60 42.51 14.66
N ALA A 549 -0.99 41.45 14.15
CA ALA A 549 -1.67 40.36 13.46
C ALA A 549 -1.12 39.03 14.02
N ALA A 550 -2.05 38.17 14.43
CA ALA A 550 -1.76 36.87 15.00
C ALA A 550 -1.10 35.97 13.94
N THR A 551 0.13 35.55 14.23
CA THR A 551 0.84 34.49 13.52
C THR A 551 0.22 33.15 13.90
N VAL A 552 -0.36 32.47 12.90
CA VAL A 552 -0.60 31.03 12.95
C VAL A 552 0.65 30.41 12.34
N ASP A 553 1.42 29.71 13.15
CA ASP A 553 2.66 29.07 12.75
C ASP A 553 2.38 28.07 11.61
N ALA A 554 3.10 28.26 10.49
CA ALA A 554 3.31 27.28 9.45
C ALA A 554 4.37 26.29 9.95
N ASP A 555 4.10 25.00 9.80
CA ASP A 555 5.14 23.97 9.90
C ASP A 555 4.71 22.76 9.09
N ASP A 556 5.44 22.57 7.99
CA ASP A 556 5.35 21.48 7.02
C ASP A 556 5.65 20.13 7.67
N GLY A 557 5.03 19.08 7.12
CA GLY A 557 5.25 17.70 7.54
C GLY A 557 4.05 16.82 7.23
N ASP A 558 4.18 16.08 6.12
CA ASP A 558 3.47 14.85 5.75
C ASP A 558 2.07 14.66 6.33
N ASP A 559 1.08 15.21 5.62
CA ASP A 559 -0.32 14.86 5.78
C ASP A 559 -0.64 13.59 4.94
N ASP A 560 -0.37 12.41 5.50
CA ASP A 560 -1.02 11.16 5.05
C ASP A 560 -2.39 11.01 5.74
N PRO A 561 -3.53 11.12 5.02
CA PRO A 561 -4.84 11.03 5.64
C PRO A 561 -5.25 9.55 5.85
N GLY A 562 -4.85 9.01 6.98
CA GLY A 562 -5.72 8.21 7.84
C GLY A 562 -6.11 6.80 7.37
N LEU A 563 -5.18 5.84 7.52
CA LEU A 563 -5.58 4.49 7.93
C LEU A 563 -6.08 4.52 9.37
N THR A 564 -7.36 4.21 9.58
CA THR A 564 -7.88 3.91 10.92
C THR A 564 -7.28 2.60 11.42
N ASP A 565 -6.19 2.70 12.16
CA ASP A 565 -5.62 1.65 13.00
C ASP A 565 -6.64 1.28 14.10
N PHE A 566 -7.49 0.29 13.81
CA PHE A 566 -8.26 -0.41 14.84
C PHE A 566 -7.42 -1.59 15.32
N ALA A 567 -6.86 -1.38 16.51
CA ALA A 567 -6.02 -2.30 17.23
C ALA A 567 -6.62 -3.71 17.37
N ALA A 568 -5.68 -4.65 17.31
CA ALA A 568 -5.73 -5.99 17.86
C ALA A 568 -6.38 -6.04 19.27
N GLU A 569 -7.24 -7.04 19.48
CA GLU A 569 -7.27 -7.96 20.62
C GLU A 569 -8.47 -8.92 20.43
N ALA A 570 -8.27 -10.00 19.67
CA ALA A 570 -9.05 -11.24 19.75
C ALA A 570 -8.40 -12.35 18.92
N ARG A 571 -7.38 -13.02 19.48
CA ARG A 571 -7.03 -14.40 19.11
C ARG A 571 -6.81 -15.17 20.41
N GLU A 572 -7.92 -15.60 21.01
CA GLU A 572 -7.92 -16.80 21.86
C GLU A 572 -8.46 -17.94 20.99
N GLY A 573 -7.72 -19.05 21.01
CA GLY A 573 -8.00 -20.24 20.22
C GLY A 573 -9.31 -20.92 20.59
N GLY A 574 -9.88 -21.57 19.58
CA GLY A 574 -10.93 -22.55 19.73
C GLY A 574 -10.71 -23.60 18.65
N ASP A 575 -10.16 -24.73 19.08
CA ASP A 575 -10.16 -25.99 18.33
C ASP A 575 -11.61 -26.35 17.97
N ASP A 576 -11.87 -26.77 16.73
CA ASP A 576 -12.74 -27.92 16.54
C ASP A 576 -12.42 -28.65 15.23
N GLU A 577 -12.39 -29.96 15.36
CA GLU A 577 -12.14 -30.98 14.37
C GLU A 577 -13.36 -31.16 13.45
N GLY A 578 -13.16 -31.74 12.26
CA GLY A 578 -14.19 -32.61 11.68
C GLY A 578 -14.62 -32.32 10.24
N ASP A 579 -14.16 -33.23 9.38
CA ASP A 579 -14.92 -33.91 8.33
C ASP A 579 -15.10 -33.24 6.96
N GLU A 580 -14.19 -33.63 6.06
CA GLU A 580 -14.46 -33.85 4.64
C GLU A 580 -15.33 -35.10 4.44
N GLU A 581 -16.36 -35.00 3.57
CA GLU A 581 -16.90 -36.15 2.85
C GLU A 581 -17.23 -35.77 1.38
N THR A 582 -16.29 -36.11 0.50
CA THR A 582 -16.40 -36.83 -0.80
C THR A 582 -17.43 -36.47 -1.90
N ALA A 583 -16.83 -36.32 -3.10
CA ALA A 583 -17.19 -36.86 -4.42
C ALA A 583 -18.38 -36.22 -5.19
N ALA A 584 -18.38 -36.09 -6.53
CA ALA A 584 -17.68 -36.84 -7.58
C ALA A 584 -17.64 -36.09 -8.96
N THR A 585 -16.50 -36.25 -9.65
CA THR A 585 -16.28 -36.58 -11.09
C THR A 585 -16.76 -35.69 -12.24
N GLY A 586 -15.82 -35.43 -13.15
CA GLY A 586 -16.03 -35.19 -14.59
C GLY A 586 -14.69 -35.06 -15.35
N ASP A 587 -14.29 -36.15 -16.02
CA ASP A 587 -13.07 -36.39 -16.81
C ASP A 587 -12.69 -35.35 -17.89
N GLY A 588 -11.39 -35.29 -18.21
CA GLY A 588 -10.85 -34.75 -19.45
C GLY A 588 -9.32 -34.75 -19.55
N ASP A 589 -8.74 -35.92 -19.82
CA ASP A 589 -7.45 -36.23 -20.48
C ASP A 589 -6.28 -35.22 -20.42
N ALA A 590 -5.23 -35.58 -19.66
CA ALA A 590 -3.88 -35.03 -19.77
C ALA A 590 -2.97 -36.05 -20.48
N GLU A 591 -2.36 -35.63 -21.60
CA GLU A 591 -1.19 -36.30 -22.18
C GLU A 591 0.06 -35.76 -21.48
N ASP A 592 0.88 -36.69 -20.98
CA ASP A 592 2.21 -36.45 -20.42
C ASP A 592 3.16 -35.83 -21.46
N ASP A 593 3.72 -34.67 -21.12
CA ASP A 593 4.98 -34.20 -21.70
C ASP A 593 5.88 -33.72 -20.55
N GLU A 594 6.53 -34.69 -19.89
CA GLU A 594 7.63 -34.44 -18.97
C GLU A 594 8.85 -33.95 -19.77
N ASN A 595 8.91 -32.64 -19.97
CA ASN A 595 10.15 -31.86 -20.07
C ASN A 595 9.81 -30.38 -19.86
N ALA A 596 9.44 -30.03 -18.62
CA ALA A 596 9.56 -28.66 -18.15
C ALA A 596 11.06 -28.34 -18.01
N VAL A 597 11.65 -27.95 -19.14
CA VAL A 597 12.96 -27.31 -19.18
C VAL A 597 12.84 -26.05 -18.34
N VAL A 598 13.35 -26.10 -17.11
CA VAL A 598 13.64 -24.90 -16.32
C VAL A 598 14.57 -24.07 -17.19
N ALA A 599 14.06 -22.94 -17.67
CA ALA A 599 14.86 -21.95 -18.37
C ALA A 599 15.86 -21.37 -17.35
N THR A 600 17.00 -22.03 -17.20
CA THR A 600 18.18 -21.42 -16.58
C THR A 600 18.59 -20.28 -17.50
N ALA A 601 18.25 -19.06 -17.09
CA ALA A 601 18.98 -17.87 -17.50
C ALA A 601 20.48 -18.17 -17.34
N GLY A 602 21.27 -17.69 -18.29
CA GLY A 602 22.68 -18.04 -18.42
C GLY A 602 23.44 -17.92 -17.10
N VAL A 603 24.41 -18.83 -16.92
CA VAL A 603 25.41 -18.76 -15.84
C VAL A 603 26.11 -17.41 -15.94
N ASP A 604 25.64 -16.43 -15.18
CA ASP A 604 26.41 -15.25 -14.84
C ASP A 604 27.34 -15.62 -13.69
N ASP A 605 28.64 -15.35 -13.87
CA ASP A 605 29.71 -15.58 -12.89
C ASP A 605 29.56 -14.60 -11.69
N GLY A 606 28.46 -14.69 -10.94
CA GLY A 606 28.13 -13.82 -9.80
C GLY A 606 27.94 -14.60 -8.50
N VAL A 607 28.17 -13.93 -7.37
CA VAL A 607 27.94 -14.50 -6.03
C VAL A 607 26.47 -14.39 -5.67
N GLU A 608 25.82 -15.51 -5.42
CA GLU A 608 24.38 -15.56 -5.19
C GLU A 608 24.02 -15.36 -3.70
N VAL A 609 22.97 -14.59 -3.41
CA VAL A 609 22.39 -14.46 -2.07
C VAL A 609 20.89 -14.75 -2.18
N VAL A 610 20.42 -15.77 -1.46
CA VAL A 610 18.98 -16.02 -1.36
C VAL A 610 18.44 -15.25 -0.16
N ILE A 611 17.34 -14.54 -0.39
CA ILE A 611 16.70 -13.64 0.58
C ILE A 611 15.26 -14.10 0.78
N ASP A 612 14.82 -14.17 2.03
CA ASP A 612 13.42 -14.43 2.34
C ASP A 612 12.53 -13.27 1.87
N GLN A 613 11.40 -13.57 1.24
CA GLN A 613 10.45 -12.55 0.78
C GLN A 613 9.94 -11.62 1.89
N ARG A 614 9.95 -12.04 3.16
CA ARG A 614 9.54 -11.23 4.31
C ARG A 614 10.57 -10.14 4.67
N GLU A 615 11.79 -10.22 4.16
CA GLU A 615 12.86 -9.23 4.41
C GLU A 615 12.89 -8.07 3.39
N LEU A 616 11.98 -8.05 2.42
CA LEU A 616 11.89 -7.01 1.39
C LEU A 616 11.58 -5.61 1.96
N ASP A 617 11.04 -5.53 3.16
CA ASP A 617 10.78 -4.27 3.86
C ASP A 617 12.07 -3.58 4.34
N SER A 618 13.21 -4.26 4.33
CA SER A 618 14.53 -3.68 4.66
C SER A 618 15.27 -3.16 3.43
N SER A 619 16.16 -2.17 3.60
CA SER A 619 17.01 -1.68 2.50
C SER A 619 18.05 -2.71 2.03
N ILE A 620 18.31 -3.75 2.84
CA ILE A 620 19.37 -4.74 2.62
C ILE A 620 19.21 -5.47 1.30
N ALA A 621 17.98 -5.92 0.98
CA ALA A 621 17.74 -6.65 -0.26
C ALA A 621 18.00 -5.78 -1.51
N LYS A 622 17.60 -4.51 -1.45
CA LYS A 622 17.84 -3.50 -2.50
C LYS A 622 19.33 -3.25 -2.64
N ASP A 623 20.02 -2.95 -1.54
CA ASP A 623 21.46 -2.70 -1.50
C ASP A 623 22.30 -3.90 -1.96
N LEU A 624 21.85 -5.14 -1.72
CA LEU A 624 22.52 -6.34 -2.22
C LEU A 624 22.36 -6.47 -3.74
N SER A 625 21.17 -6.15 -4.27
CA SER A 625 20.86 -6.28 -5.69
C SER A 625 21.57 -5.25 -6.58
N THR A 626 21.97 -4.10 -6.04
CA THR A 626 22.69 -3.05 -6.78
C THR A 626 24.21 -3.24 -6.78
N ARG A 627 24.74 -4.21 -6.03
CA ARG A 627 26.19 -4.41 -5.89
C ARG A 627 26.77 -5.23 -7.03
N ASP A 628 27.86 -4.71 -7.59
CA ASP A 628 28.65 -5.42 -8.61
C ASP A 628 29.05 -6.83 -8.15
N GLY A 629 28.77 -7.80 -9.03
CA GLY A 629 29.14 -9.20 -8.87
C GLY A 629 28.31 -9.97 -7.84
N LEU A 630 27.21 -9.42 -7.34
CA LEU A 630 26.22 -10.14 -6.54
C LEU A 630 24.95 -10.38 -7.35
N LEU A 631 24.36 -11.57 -7.17
CA LEU A 631 23.05 -11.93 -7.69
C LEU A 631 22.13 -12.23 -6.50
N THR A 632 20.92 -11.70 -6.53
CA THR A 632 19.92 -11.89 -5.47
C THR A 632 18.78 -12.75 -5.98
N ARG A 633 18.36 -13.73 -5.19
CA ARG A 633 17.18 -14.57 -5.46
C ARG A 633 16.22 -14.51 -4.30
N LEU A 634 14.94 -14.24 -4.59
CA LEU A 634 13.89 -14.15 -3.58
C LEU A 634 13.10 -15.45 -3.48
N GLU A 635 13.05 -16.05 -2.29
CA GLU A 635 12.26 -17.26 -1.99
C GLU A 635 11.55 -17.16 -0.65
N THR A 636 10.52 -17.96 -0.44
CA THR A 636 9.96 -18.16 0.91
C THR A 636 10.79 -19.22 1.61
N LEU A 637 11.63 -18.81 2.56
CA LEU A 637 12.50 -19.73 3.29
C LEU A 637 11.73 -20.35 4.46
N ALA A 638 11.92 -21.66 4.63
CA ALA A 638 11.38 -22.34 5.81
C ALA A 638 12.05 -21.85 7.10
N VAL A 639 13.35 -21.51 7.04
CA VAL A 639 14.17 -21.15 8.19
C VAL A 639 15.27 -20.16 7.79
N GLY A 640 15.43 -19.08 8.57
CA GLY A 640 16.41 -18.03 8.32
C GLY A 640 15.92 -16.97 7.34
N ASP A 641 16.59 -15.83 7.36
CA ASP A 641 16.28 -14.65 6.55
C ASP A 641 17.12 -14.58 5.28
N TYR A 642 18.37 -15.07 5.34
CA TYR A 642 19.30 -15.08 4.22
C TYR A 642 20.05 -16.41 4.13
N VAL A 643 20.28 -16.91 2.91
CA VAL A 643 21.14 -18.08 2.64
C VAL A 643 22.29 -17.66 1.75
N LEU A 644 23.51 -17.90 2.24
CA LEU A 644 24.75 -17.44 1.61
C LEU A 644 25.57 -18.59 1.00
N SER A 645 25.27 -19.83 1.40
CA SER A 645 25.78 -21.08 0.83
C SER A 645 24.94 -22.27 1.31
N ASP A 646 25.20 -23.45 0.76
CA ASP A 646 24.70 -24.79 1.17
C ASP A 646 24.76 -25.10 2.68
N ARG A 647 25.52 -24.32 3.45
CA ARG A 647 25.72 -24.50 4.88
C ARG A 647 25.64 -23.23 5.71
N VAL A 648 25.61 -22.04 5.11
CA VAL A 648 25.55 -20.76 5.82
C VAL A 648 24.18 -20.13 5.59
N ALA A 649 23.39 -20.07 6.66
CA ALA A 649 22.16 -19.31 6.72
C ALA A 649 22.21 -18.32 7.88
N VAL A 650 21.55 -17.18 7.69
CA VAL A 650 21.60 -16.02 8.58
C VAL A 650 20.20 -15.68 9.05
N GLU A 651 20.04 -15.54 10.36
CA GLU A 651 18.90 -14.86 10.99
C GLU A 651 19.34 -13.44 11.34
N ARG A 652 18.58 -12.43 10.94
CA ARG A 652 18.79 -11.02 11.30
C ARG A 652 17.79 -10.64 12.39
N LYS A 653 18.26 -9.90 13.39
CA LYS A 653 17.40 -9.37 14.45
C LYS A 653 17.90 -8.02 14.92
N SER A 654 17.00 -7.03 15.04
CA SER A 654 17.37 -5.75 15.64
C SER A 654 17.75 -5.93 17.11
N ALA A 655 18.55 -5.02 17.66
CA ALA A 655 18.94 -5.05 19.06
C ALA A 655 17.73 -4.95 20.01
N ALA A 656 16.64 -4.29 19.58
CA ALA A 656 15.39 -4.24 20.32
C ALA A 656 14.65 -5.58 20.25
N ASP A 657 14.46 -6.13 19.05
CA ASP A 657 13.76 -7.41 18.87
C ASP A 657 14.51 -8.58 19.52
N PHE A 658 15.84 -8.52 19.57
CA PHE A 658 16.66 -9.50 20.29
C PHE A 658 16.33 -9.51 21.78
N VAL A 659 16.17 -8.33 22.36
CA VAL A 659 15.81 -8.13 23.78
C VAL A 659 14.36 -8.52 24.03
N ASP A 660 13.43 -8.12 23.16
CA ASP A 660 12.00 -8.43 23.30
C ASP A 660 11.73 -9.94 23.16
N SER A 661 12.38 -10.60 22.22
CA SER A 661 12.28 -12.06 22.03
C SER A 661 12.95 -12.89 23.14
N MET A 662 13.67 -12.26 24.07
CA MET A 662 14.08 -12.91 25.33
C MET A 662 13.01 -12.85 26.42
N LEU A 663 12.09 -11.87 26.35
CA LEU A 663 11.07 -11.62 27.37
C LEU A 663 9.72 -12.26 27.03
N ASP A 664 9.45 -12.46 25.75
CA ASP A 664 8.18 -12.97 25.26
C ASP A 664 8.21 -14.50 25.11
N SER A 665 7.32 -15.20 25.82
CA SER A 665 7.26 -16.67 25.82
C SER A 665 6.70 -17.25 24.51
N ASP A 666 5.99 -16.45 23.72
CA ASP A 666 5.32 -16.87 22.49
C ASP A 666 6.13 -16.55 21.22
N ARG A 667 7.25 -15.81 21.34
CA ARG A 667 8.18 -15.46 20.24
C ARG A 667 9.60 -15.90 20.58
N SER A 668 9.81 -17.22 20.65
CA SER A 668 11.07 -17.79 21.11
C SER A 668 12.19 -17.66 20.06
N MET A 669 13.09 -16.69 20.24
CA MET A 669 14.33 -16.57 19.45
C MET A 669 15.16 -17.86 19.48
N PHE A 670 15.14 -18.60 20.58
CA PHE A 670 15.84 -19.88 20.70
C PHE A 670 15.23 -21.00 19.85
N GLU A 671 13.94 -20.92 19.53
CA GLU A 671 13.28 -21.86 18.64
C GLU A 671 13.70 -21.62 17.19
N GLN A 672 13.56 -20.38 16.70
CA GLN A 672 13.98 -19.96 15.35
C GLN A 672 15.44 -20.31 15.09
N VAL A 673 16.31 -19.90 16.01
CA VAL A 673 17.75 -20.16 15.92
C VAL A 673 18.07 -21.66 16.11
N GLY A 674 17.26 -22.37 16.89
CA GLY A 674 17.32 -23.82 17.04
C GLY A 674 17.00 -24.53 15.72
N GLU A 675 15.95 -24.12 15.01
CA GLU A 675 15.61 -24.63 13.67
C GLU A 675 16.72 -24.32 12.67
N LEU A 676 17.27 -23.10 12.69
CA LEU A 676 18.36 -22.69 11.80
C LEU A 676 19.60 -23.59 11.98
N SER A 677 19.92 -23.92 13.24
CA SER A 677 21.04 -24.80 13.58
C SER A 677 20.85 -26.27 13.19
N ARG A 678 19.58 -26.70 13.04
CA ARG A 678 19.24 -28.04 12.55
C ARG A 678 19.32 -28.10 11.03
N ALA A 679 18.86 -27.05 10.34
CA ALA A 679 18.86 -26.98 8.88
C ALA A 679 20.27 -26.77 8.30
N TYR A 680 21.09 -25.89 8.89
CA TYR A 680 22.36 -25.47 8.33
C TYR A 680 23.56 -25.81 9.23
N ALA A 681 24.70 -26.15 8.63
CA ALA A 681 25.90 -26.51 9.39
C ALA A 681 26.63 -25.31 10.02
N ARG A 682 26.39 -24.10 9.51
CA ARG A 682 26.96 -22.84 9.99
C ARG A 682 25.88 -21.76 10.09
N PRO A 683 24.97 -21.88 11.07
CA PRO A 683 24.00 -20.84 11.35
C PRO A 683 24.71 -19.58 11.87
N VAL A 684 24.23 -18.41 11.43
CA VAL A 684 24.71 -17.10 11.87
C VAL A 684 23.52 -16.31 12.39
N LEU A 685 23.68 -15.65 13.53
CA LEU A 685 22.73 -14.66 14.01
C LEU A 685 23.39 -13.28 13.91
N VAL A 686 22.79 -12.37 13.15
CA VAL A 686 23.20 -10.96 13.08
C VAL A 686 22.32 -10.15 14.02
N VAL A 687 22.94 -9.53 15.02
CA VAL A 687 22.28 -8.58 15.93
C VAL A 687 22.63 -7.16 15.52
N GLU A 688 21.66 -6.46 14.94
CA GLU A 688 21.84 -5.13 14.35
C GLU A 688 21.54 -4.02 15.36
N GLY A 689 22.45 -3.06 15.49
CA GLY A 689 22.27 -1.84 16.28
C GLY A 689 23.36 -1.60 17.32
N THR A 690 23.58 -0.32 17.63
CA THR A 690 24.72 0.14 18.44
C THR A 690 24.54 -0.05 19.96
N ASN A 691 23.33 -0.26 20.45
CA ASN A 691 23.02 -0.20 21.89
C ASN A 691 22.31 -1.44 22.47
N LEU A 692 22.85 -2.64 22.28
CA LEU A 692 22.24 -3.86 22.85
C LEU A 692 22.12 -3.85 24.38
N TYR A 693 23.13 -3.33 25.09
CA TYR A 693 23.18 -3.36 26.57
C TYR A 693 22.52 -2.15 27.25
N GLY A 694 22.06 -1.17 26.47
CA GLY A 694 21.39 0.01 27.00
C GLY A 694 19.87 -0.04 26.87
N GLN A 695 19.31 -1.16 26.40
CA GLN A 695 17.87 -1.42 26.44
C GLN A 695 17.42 -1.50 27.92
N ARG A 696 16.40 -0.72 28.30
CA ARG A 696 15.92 -0.68 29.69
C ARG A 696 15.16 -1.97 30.03
N ASP A 697 15.12 -2.28 31.32
CA ASP A 697 14.37 -3.43 31.91
C ASP A 697 14.93 -4.84 31.70
N ILE A 698 16.13 -4.98 31.12
CA ILE A 698 16.88 -6.26 31.12
C ILE A 698 18.21 -6.11 31.85
N ASP A 699 18.49 -7.04 32.78
CA ASP A 699 19.80 -7.12 33.42
C ASP A 699 20.87 -7.46 32.35
N PRO A 700 21.99 -6.70 32.25
CA PRO A 700 23.02 -6.98 31.26
C PRO A 700 23.60 -8.40 31.31
N ASN A 701 23.52 -9.09 32.46
CA ASN A 701 23.93 -10.49 32.59
C ASN A 701 22.93 -11.47 31.95
N ALA A 702 21.64 -11.11 31.86
CA ALA A 702 20.68 -11.91 31.09
C ALA A 702 21.04 -11.88 29.60
N ILE A 703 21.36 -10.71 29.05
CA ILE A 703 21.83 -10.55 27.66
C ILE A 703 23.12 -11.33 27.43
N ARG A 704 24.09 -11.24 28.34
CA ARG A 704 25.33 -12.04 28.27
C ARG A 704 25.04 -13.53 28.35
N GLY A 705 24.08 -13.94 29.17
CA GLY A 705 23.64 -15.33 29.30
C GLY A 705 23.05 -15.86 28.00
N ALA A 706 22.16 -15.09 27.36
CA ALA A 706 21.58 -15.44 26.07
C ALA A 706 22.65 -15.54 24.97
N LEU A 707 23.51 -14.53 24.84
CA LEU A 707 24.62 -14.55 23.86
C LEU A 707 25.58 -15.73 24.10
N ALA A 708 25.89 -16.03 25.36
CA ALA A 708 26.72 -17.18 25.71
C ALA A 708 26.02 -18.50 25.37
N SER A 709 24.72 -18.63 25.62
CA SER A 709 23.96 -19.83 25.29
C SER A 709 23.87 -20.05 23.78
N LEU A 710 23.57 -19.00 23.01
CA LEU A 710 23.55 -19.05 21.55
C LEU A 710 24.90 -19.51 20.97
N ALA A 711 26.00 -18.96 21.49
CA ALA A 711 27.34 -19.31 21.01
C ALA A 711 27.84 -20.67 21.48
N VAL A 712 27.57 -21.06 22.74
CA VAL A 712 28.16 -22.24 23.38
C VAL A 712 27.24 -23.45 23.34
N ASP A 713 25.96 -23.27 23.66
CA ASP A 713 25.01 -24.39 23.78
C ASP A 713 24.39 -24.74 22.42
N PHE A 714 24.00 -23.73 21.64
CA PHE A 714 23.41 -23.92 20.31
C PHE A 714 24.45 -23.88 19.18
N GLY A 715 25.67 -23.39 19.44
CA GLY A 715 26.77 -23.39 18.47
C GLY A 715 26.61 -22.42 17.29
N ILE A 716 25.86 -21.33 17.46
CA ILE A 716 25.65 -20.30 16.44
C ILE A 716 26.75 -19.24 16.50
N SER A 717 27.14 -18.76 15.33
CA SER A 717 28.00 -17.58 15.24
C SER A 717 27.15 -16.31 15.42
N VAL A 718 27.35 -15.59 16.51
CA VAL A 718 26.66 -14.31 16.74
C VAL A 718 27.56 -13.15 16.27
N LEU A 719 27.10 -12.42 15.26
CA LEU A 719 27.78 -11.25 14.69
C LEU A 719 26.96 -9.99 15.01
N ARG A 720 27.62 -8.84 15.08
CA ARG A 720 26.96 -7.56 15.31
C ARG A 720 27.30 -6.58 14.22
N THR A 721 26.31 -5.77 13.87
CA THR A 721 26.40 -4.72 12.86
C THR A 721 25.79 -3.44 13.41
N GLU A 722 26.20 -2.28 12.89
CA GLU A 722 25.73 -0.98 13.39
C GLU A 722 24.34 -0.59 12.84
N GLY A 723 23.99 -1.08 11.66
CA GLY A 723 22.76 -0.82 10.94
C GLY A 723 22.70 -1.60 9.62
N GLU A 724 21.68 -1.34 8.80
CA GLU A 724 21.38 -2.12 7.58
C GLU A 724 22.55 -2.14 6.59
N THR A 725 23.18 -1.00 6.31
CA THR A 725 24.34 -0.92 5.39
C THR A 725 25.51 -1.80 5.84
N ASP A 726 25.81 -1.84 7.14
CA ASP A 726 26.88 -2.68 7.70
C ASP A 726 26.49 -4.17 7.65
N THR A 727 25.20 -4.48 7.84
CA THR A 727 24.65 -5.82 7.62
C THR A 727 24.80 -6.25 6.16
N THR A 728 24.46 -5.41 5.19
CA THR A 728 24.66 -5.67 3.76
C THR A 728 26.11 -5.98 3.43
N GLU A 729 27.06 -5.18 3.92
CA GLU A 729 28.50 -5.41 3.73
C GLU A 729 28.95 -6.76 4.31
N LEU A 730 28.44 -7.10 5.50
CA LEU A 730 28.75 -8.35 6.17
C LEU A 730 28.23 -9.56 5.39
N LEU A 731 26.97 -9.53 4.95
CA LEU A 731 26.34 -10.60 4.16
C LEU A 731 27.09 -10.82 2.84
N ALA A 732 27.35 -9.75 2.09
CA ALA A 732 28.13 -9.76 0.86
C ALA A 732 29.54 -10.37 1.07
N THR A 733 30.20 -9.98 2.16
CA THR A 733 31.53 -10.49 2.50
C THR A 733 31.52 -11.98 2.82
N ILE A 734 30.49 -12.47 3.52
CA ILE A 734 30.37 -13.90 3.84
C ILE A 734 30.07 -14.71 2.58
N ALA A 735 29.12 -14.25 1.74
CA ALA A 735 28.76 -14.92 0.49
C ALA A 735 29.95 -15.08 -0.45
N ARG A 736 30.70 -13.99 -0.72
CA ARG A 736 31.92 -14.03 -1.57
C ARG A 736 32.96 -15.01 -1.02
N ARG A 737 33.14 -15.07 0.30
CA ARG A 737 34.10 -16.00 0.92
C ARG A 737 33.64 -17.46 0.88
N GLU A 738 32.35 -17.74 0.89
CA GLU A 738 31.85 -19.10 0.71
C GLU A 738 31.93 -19.54 -0.75
N GLN A 739 31.49 -18.70 -1.67
CA GLN A 739 31.33 -19.10 -3.07
C GLN A 739 32.64 -18.97 -3.85
N GLU A 740 33.26 -17.79 -3.87
CA GLU A 740 34.48 -17.57 -4.67
C GLU A 740 35.72 -18.21 -4.02
N THR A 741 35.85 -18.10 -2.70
CA THR A 741 37.07 -18.55 -2.00
C THR A 741 37.02 -20.02 -1.61
N ARG A 742 35.82 -20.56 -1.33
CA ARG A 742 35.65 -21.94 -0.83
C ARG A 742 34.92 -22.86 -1.82
N ASP A 743 34.53 -22.34 -2.99
CA ASP A 743 33.94 -23.11 -4.09
C ASP A 743 32.68 -23.85 -3.63
N ARG A 744 31.80 -23.12 -2.94
CA ARG A 744 30.51 -23.61 -2.41
C ARG A 744 29.38 -23.04 -3.23
N GLU A 745 28.32 -23.82 -3.38
CA GLU A 745 27.09 -23.39 -4.04
C GLU A 745 26.06 -22.91 -3.00
N VAL A 746 25.02 -22.22 -3.45
CA VAL A 746 23.90 -21.81 -2.59
C VAL A 746 22.79 -22.85 -2.67
N SER A 747 22.29 -23.28 -1.51
CA SER A 747 21.14 -24.19 -1.42
C SER A 747 20.25 -23.78 -0.27
N VAL A 748 18.96 -23.57 -0.56
CA VAL A 748 17.92 -23.30 0.44
C VAL A 748 17.54 -24.52 1.29
N HIS A 749 18.03 -25.69 0.88
CA HIS A 749 17.95 -26.93 1.64
C HIS A 749 19.35 -27.26 2.16
N GLY A 750 19.66 -26.84 3.39
CA GLY A 750 20.98 -27.00 3.98
C GLY A 750 21.43 -28.47 4.09
N GLU A 751 22.73 -28.73 3.96
CA GLU A 751 23.31 -30.09 3.89
C GLU A 751 23.15 -30.94 5.18
N LYS A 752 22.51 -30.44 6.25
CA LYS A 752 22.57 -31.06 7.58
C LYS A 752 21.30 -31.82 7.99
N THR A 753 20.90 -32.81 7.20
CA THR A 753 20.03 -33.90 7.70
C THR A 753 20.76 -35.24 7.63
N THR A 754 21.64 -35.54 8.58
CA THR A 754 21.86 -36.96 8.89
C THR A 754 20.66 -37.46 9.68
N LYS A 755 19.61 -37.88 8.97
CA LYS A 755 18.55 -38.77 9.50
C LYS A 755 19.23 -39.89 10.30
N THR A 756 18.76 -40.20 11.50
CA THR A 756 19.23 -41.36 12.26
C THR A 756 19.03 -42.63 11.43
N ARG A 757 19.76 -43.70 11.71
CA ARG A 757 19.62 -44.95 10.93
C ARG A 757 18.18 -45.47 10.91
N ALA A 758 17.42 -45.28 11.98
CA ALA A 758 15.99 -45.62 12.04
C ALA A 758 15.15 -44.72 11.13
N GLU A 759 15.37 -43.41 11.15
CA GLU A 759 14.69 -42.45 10.26
C GLU A 759 15.06 -42.65 8.78
N GLN A 760 16.29 -43.08 8.48
CA GLN A 760 16.69 -43.48 7.13
C GLN A 760 15.98 -44.75 6.69
N GLN A 761 15.81 -45.73 7.58
CA GLN A 761 15.09 -46.96 7.28
C GLN A 761 13.59 -46.70 7.06
N GLU A 762 12.96 -45.90 7.93
CA GLU A 762 11.57 -45.46 7.76
C GLU A 762 11.37 -44.70 6.45
N TYR A 763 12.29 -43.80 6.11
CA TYR A 763 12.24 -43.03 4.87
C TYR A 763 12.37 -43.89 3.60
N VAL A 764 13.25 -44.90 3.61
CA VAL A 764 13.41 -45.80 2.46
C VAL A 764 12.14 -46.63 2.22
N VAL A 765 11.45 -47.05 3.29
CA VAL A 765 10.20 -47.80 3.17
C VAL A 765 9.03 -46.89 2.79
N SER A 766 8.96 -45.67 3.33
CA SER A 766 7.91 -44.70 2.99
C SER A 766 8.09 -44.04 1.62
N ALA A 767 9.20 -44.30 0.91
CA ALA A 767 9.42 -43.81 -0.44
C ALA A 767 8.58 -44.56 -1.50
N ILE A 768 8.02 -45.72 -1.15
CA ILE A 768 7.05 -46.44 -1.99
C ILE A 768 5.70 -45.73 -1.84
N ALA A 769 5.08 -45.42 -2.98
CA ALA A 769 3.77 -44.77 -3.02
C ALA A 769 2.74 -45.51 -2.14
N ASP A 770 1.86 -44.73 -1.50
CA ASP A 770 0.81 -45.21 -0.59
C ASP A 770 1.31 -45.81 0.74
N ILE A 771 2.59 -45.59 1.11
CA ILE A 771 3.16 -45.95 2.41
C ILE A 771 3.49 -44.70 3.22
N GLY A 772 2.64 -44.41 4.22
CA GLY A 772 2.91 -43.35 5.19
C GLY A 772 3.94 -43.76 6.26
N PRO A 773 4.45 -42.79 7.05
CA PRO A 773 5.45 -43.04 8.10
C PRO A 773 5.01 -44.07 9.15
N VAL A 774 3.71 -44.13 9.44
CA VAL A 774 3.12 -45.08 10.40
C VAL A 774 3.20 -46.51 9.85
N THR A 775 2.81 -46.72 8.59
CA THR A 775 2.87 -48.01 7.90
C THR A 775 4.32 -48.46 7.69
N ALA A 776 5.21 -47.54 7.34
CA ALA A 776 6.65 -47.82 7.20
C ALA A 776 7.26 -48.31 8.52
N ARG A 777 6.88 -47.68 9.65
CA ARG A 777 7.30 -48.12 10.99
C ARG A 777 6.71 -49.48 11.35
N ALA A 778 5.43 -49.71 11.09
CA ALA A 778 4.79 -51.01 11.36
C ALA A 778 5.43 -52.16 10.57
N LEU A 779 5.75 -51.93 9.29
CA LEU A 779 6.48 -52.88 8.44
C LEU A 779 7.88 -53.15 9.00
N LEU A 780 8.62 -52.12 9.39
CA LEU A 780 9.98 -52.26 9.94
C LEU A 780 10.01 -52.90 11.33
N GLU A 781 8.98 -52.69 12.16
CA GLU A 781 8.83 -53.35 13.45
C GLU A 781 8.48 -54.83 13.28
N TYR A 782 7.66 -55.18 12.28
CA TYR A 782 7.26 -56.56 12.00
C TYR A 782 8.40 -57.38 11.36
N PHE A 783 9.02 -56.85 10.30
CA PHE A 783 10.04 -57.55 9.53
C PHE A 783 11.47 -57.31 10.02
N GLY A 784 11.70 -56.28 10.82
CA GLY A 784 12.98 -56.01 11.51
C GLY A 784 14.06 -55.32 10.68
N SER A 785 13.95 -55.29 9.35
CA SER A 785 14.87 -54.55 8.47
C SER A 785 14.23 -54.14 7.14
N VAL A 786 14.82 -53.15 6.47
CA VAL A 786 14.38 -52.73 5.12
C VAL A 786 14.52 -53.89 4.12
N GLU A 787 15.59 -54.69 4.20
CA GLU A 787 15.81 -55.83 3.29
C GLU A 787 14.68 -56.87 3.43
N ASP A 788 14.25 -57.14 4.65
CA ASP A 788 13.18 -58.09 4.93
C ASP A 788 11.82 -57.56 4.45
N VAL A 789 11.54 -56.26 4.59
CA VAL A 789 10.32 -55.63 4.02
C VAL A 789 10.31 -55.74 2.49
N MET A 790 11.44 -55.45 1.84
CA MET A 790 11.55 -55.45 0.37
C MET A 790 11.49 -56.86 -0.23
N THR A 791 11.92 -57.88 0.52
CA THR A 791 11.95 -59.27 0.04
C THR A 791 10.74 -60.09 0.48
N ALA A 792 9.88 -59.56 1.36
CA ALA A 792 8.68 -60.24 1.83
C ALA A 792 7.73 -60.64 0.68
N PRO A 793 7.14 -61.85 0.73
CA PRO A 793 6.02 -62.24 -0.11
C PRO A 793 4.80 -61.35 0.16
N GLU A 794 3.95 -61.17 -0.86
CA GLU A 794 2.72 -60.38 -0.75
C GLU A 794 1.80 -60.85 0.38
N ASP A 795 1.68 -62.18 0.55
CA ASP A 795 0.87 -62.79 1.63
C ASP A 795 1.37 -62.39 3.03
N ASP A 796 2.69 -62.25 3.21
CA ASP A 796 3.30 -61.90 4.50
C ASP A 796 3.16 -60.39 4.78
N LEU A 797 3.21 -59.55 3.75
CA LEU A 797 2.97 -58.10 3.86
C LEU A 797 1.55 -57.82 4.36
N LEU A 798 0.57 -58.63 3.95
CA LEU A 798 -0.84 -58.52 4.38
C LEU A 798 -1.07 -58.90 5.85
N GLU A 799 -0.10 -59.52 6.51
CA GLU A 799 -0.18 -59.82 7.94
C GLU A 799 0.13 -58.59 8.82
N VAL A 800 0.70 -57.53 8.24
CA VAL A 800 1.05 -56.29 8.97
C VAL A 800 -0.16 -55.36 9.09
N GLU A 801 -0.44 -54.93 10.32
CA GLU A 801 -1.55 -54.02 10.61
C GLU A 801 -1.38 -52.70 9.84
N GLY A 802 -2.38 -52.33 9.05
CA GLY A 802 -2.37 -51.13 8.20
C GLY A 802 -1.87 -51.36 6.76
N VAL A 803 -1.50 -52.59 6.38
CA VAL A 803 -1.13 -52.95 5.00
C VAL A 803 -2.31 -53.66 4.32
N GLY A 804 -2.91 -53.00 3.33
CA GLY A 804 -3.98 -53.56 2.51
C GLY A 804 -3.47 -54.25 1.24
N PRO A 805 -4.35 -54.95 0.48
CA PRO A 805 -4.02 -55.59 -0.80
C PRO A 805 -3.32 -54.66 -1.79
N VAL A 806 -3.81 -53.41 -1.90
CA VAL A 806 -3.24 -52.40 -2.80
C VAL A 806 -1.82 -52.01 -2.38
N THR A 807 -1.58 -51.79 -1.09
CA THR A 807 -0.26 -51.44 -0.56
C THR A 807 0.73 -52.60 -0.71
N ALA A 808 0.30 -53.84 -0.45
CA ALA A 808 1.14 -55.03 -0.61
C ALA A 808 1.52 -55.27 -2.08
N GLU A 809 0.55 -55.14 -3.00
CA GLU A 809 0.77 -55.22 -4.45
C GLU A 809 1.75 -54.14 -4.91
N ARG A 810 1.60 -52.90 -4.43
CA ARG A 810 2.47 -51.76 -4.79
C ARG A 810 3.92 -51.96 -4.33
N ILE A 811 4.13 -52.49 -3.12
CA ILE A 811 5.48 -52.86 -2.64
C ILE A 811 6.09 -53.89 -3.58
N ARG A 812 5.33 -54.93 -3.97
CA ARG A 812 5.82 -55.99 -4.85
C ARG A 812 6.08 -55.49 -6.28
N GLU A 813 5.25 -54.58 -6.78
CA GLU A 813 5.40 -53.94 -8.08
C GLU A 813 6.68 -53.10 -8.13
N VAL A 814 6.89 -52.21 -7.17
CA VAL A 814 8.05 -51.30 -7.14
C VAL A 814 9.36 -52.06 -6.90
N VAL A 815 9.36 -53.05 -6.01
CA VAL A 815 10.59 -53.79 -5.66
C VAL A 815 10.89 -54.93 -6.64
N GLY A 816 9.87 -55.54 -7.22
CA GLY A 816 9.98 -56.72 -8.08
C GLY A 816 10.15 -56.42 -9.57
N SER A 817 9.84 -55.21 -10.01
CA SER A 817 9.95 -54.83 -11.42
C SER A 817 11.39 -54.53 -11.84
N ALA A 818 11.69 -54.76 -13.12
CA ALA A 818 12.96 -54.30 -13.68
C ALA A 818 12.95 -52.78 -13.79
N TYR A 819 14.08 -52.14 -13.51
CA TYR A 819 14.25 -50.69 -13.70
C TYR A 819 13.97 -50.32 -15.16
N GLU A 820 13.08 -49.35 -15.37
CA GLU A 820 12.73 -48.80 -16.69
C GLU A 820 13.65 -47.66 -17.13
#